data_AF-A0A417QRE6-F1
#
_entry.id   AF-A0A417QRE6-F1
#
_cell.length_a   1.000
_cell.length_b   1.000
_cell.length_c   1.000
_cell.angle_alpha   90.00
_cell.angle_beta   90.00
_cell.angle_gamma   90.00
#
_symmetry.space_group_name_H-M   'P 1'
#
loop_
_entity.id
_entity.type
_entity.pdbx_description
1 polymer ?
#
loop_
_entity_poly.entity_id
_entity_poly.type
_entity_poly.pdbx_seq_one_letter_code
_entity_poly.pdbx_strand_id
1 'polypeptide(L)'
;MLSIKPQMLMFPFQAESVAYVVCNHFGLDTSEYSFSYIASWSSGKNMKELRASMDTIRKTSADMIGQIEEKLKELQIERAEQEADVVEQTEEMSAMQYAEQTINRLEQERTIFSNDQRNLIVNFAYKLDDREAMEKLAENLAESILDGNREAVQKLIGEAEEQIESLPDSMIGLSELHEVGFYSESMLPLTRERAVELHHEGVTVYGLTGAVGGQEQSQRIMNLELDILQHDGLFGVTKFEWENYRRSQETIMTPEEKAKIKETLLLESDGKRYGIYQINSGQEERGYQFLSLETAKEMGFTVDGKDYQMVYSERLRDATTLDNLFERFNIERPNDFTGHSMSVSDVIIMNRGGRLAAYYVDSFGFTELPDFVAQRVEMLNDNPVKAYPEVYMGTLEKAMQERNVDAYLDSRKLNIDCKNAIEQAIAEGFNGMRLNPDVAVGVIEKYGEERVAFVLANTLKQLSYDGRFSDGNKRWADGIDIPENISRGMDLNRDYIVGSHPAVLNGFIDMARKEIRTRKLEEVLGVKNQHITETTRGYEAEGHTGTWYAMDMKTYHGERFFQMRNEEYGQDVADIIVSENGTLVAEDIWHGFDEGAREAISEYLEENGATVYDLIDLPDQATVILADGTVMKIMEQQPISTDTWEPTLTGQNLRGEEQKFSFFEIHKVRENNGIDLKMPENHYIDQYYVIEDLAAKGGMKIERYKDLGAALGAYYSLPNHKMKALGIENTAPLRGSLDFIQCKNGIDTLIYDCQEVEGWLNPQIYNTFKEIGNSLAVHDTEIAYQIGDQYFTIQTVEDGYDYTFYDKDYLELDGGVYDDPTISITEAMENILEDEGLSIEDASVMDYEEMYAEIEYAEEERLEKIQFERTCPKAFFDGYDREAALKSYEGITVQFKMSGMYLTVQPTEEGYKYLVYDQELHEISGDACGNPEDSIQKAMYASLKNEGLEDVECVKVDDREFRDKVISHSKEVLASGDVRFTSELGRCETALNGMDRAEIEYEVLFHARAVLEEMGLENEVTLIGARVHGS
;
A
#
# COMPACT_ATOMS: atom_id res chain seq x y z
N MET A 1 78.23 23.42 -40.35
CA MET A 1 77.54 23.31 -41.66
C MET A 1 77.08 21.86 -41.77
N LEU A 2 75.81 21.47 -41.87
CA LEU A 2 74.59 22.16 -42.32
C LEU A 2 73.52 22.26 -41.22
N SER A 3 72.79 23.36 -41.27
CA SER A 3 71.51 23.59 -40.59
C SER A 3 70.44 22.70 -41.22
N ILE A 4 69.91 21.74 -40.47
CA ILE A 4 68.68 21.01 -40.85
C ILE A 4 67.52 21.85 -40.32
N LYS A 5 66.70 22.35 -41.26
CA LYS A 5 65.69 23.39 -41.05
C LYS A 5 64.57 22.95 -40.09
N PRO A 6 63.96 23.88 -39.32
CA PRO A 6 62.79 23.63 -38.46
C PRO A 6 61.51 23.19 -39.21
N GLN A 7 61.52 23.18 -40.55
CA GLN A 7 60.41 22.69 -41.39
C GLN A 7 60.36 21.15 -41.51
N MET A 8 61.46 20.43 -41.24
CA MET A 8 61.51 18.97 -41.49
C MET A 8 60.82 18.13 -40.41
N LEU A 9 60.61 18.69 -39.21
CA LEU A 9 59.91 18.03 -38.08
C LEU A 9 58.40 18.35 -38.03
N MET A 10 57.89 19.25 -38.88
CA MET A 10 56.48 19.64 -38.89
C MET A 10 55.57 18.63 -39.60
N PHE A 11 56.06 18.05 -40.70
CA PHE A 11 55.30 17.07 -41.49
C PHE A 11 55.02 15.75 -40.75
N PRO A 12 55.99 15.15 -40.01
CA PRO A 12 55.71 13.94 -39.23
C PRO A 12 54.68 14.18 -38.13
N PHE A 13 54.78 15.32 -37.42
CA PHE A 13 53.82 15.70 -36.39
C PHE A 13 52.38 15.84 -36.94
N GLN A 14 52.24 16.51 -38.09
CA GLN A 14 50.93 16.66 -38.73
C GLN A 14 50.37 15.31 -39.18
N ALA A 15 51.20 14.44 -39.77
CA ALA A 15 50.77 13.12 -40.21
C ALA A 15 50.34 12.24 -39.03
N GLU A 16 51.11 12.23 -37.94
CA GLU A 16 50.82 11.46 -36.73
C GLU A 16 49.54 11.94 -36.04
N SER A 17 49.35 13.27 -35.97
CA SER A 17 48.14 13.86 -35.39
C SER A 17 46.91 13.61 -36.27
N VAL A 18 47.06 13.61 -37.60
CA VAL A 18 45.98 13.26 -38.53
C VAL A 18 45.61 11.79 -38.37
N ALA A 19 46.59 10.89 -38.29
CA ALA A 19 46.37 9.46 -38.10
C ALA A 19 45.63 9.18 -36.78
N TYR A 20 46.05 9.80 -35.67
CA TYR A 20 45.36 9.69 -34.39
C TYR A 20 43.89 10.13 -34.49
N VAL A 21 43.61 11.29 -35.10
CA VAL A 21 42.23 11.81 -35.23
C VAL A 21 41.36 10.90 -36.09
N VAL A 22 41.89 10.41 -37.22
CA VAL A 22 41.16 9.50 -38.12
C VAL A 22 40.90 8.15 -37.45
N CYS A 23 41.91 7.55 -36.82
CA CYS A 23 41.77 6.28 -36.11
C CYS A 23 40.80 6.38 -34.93
N ASN A 24 40.90 7.43 -34.12
CA ASN A 24 40.02 7.66 -32.98
C ASN A 24 38.56 7.88 -33.41
N HIS A 25 38.32 8.53 -34.56
CA HIS A 25 36.98 8.68 -35.14
C HIS A 25 36.32 7.34 -35.45
N PHE A 26 37.10 6.35 -35.89
CA PHE A 26 36.64 4.98 -36.16
C PHE A 26 36.86 4.02 -34.97
N GLY A 27 37.10 4.53 -33.76
CA GLY A 27 37.21 3.72 -32.54
C GLY A 27 38.50 2.93 -32.36
N LEU A 28 39.57 3.24 -33.10
CA LEU A 28 40.88 2.59 -32.98
C LEU A 28 41.81 3.42 -32.08
N ASP A 29 42.11 2.91 -30.88
CA ASP A 29 43.00 3.59 -29.93
C ASP A 29 44.48 3.51 -30.36
N THR A 30 45.08 4.68 -30.59
CA THR A 30 46.50 4.85 -30.94
C THR A 30 47.23 5.80 -29.98
N SER A 31 46.60 6.12 -28.85
CA SER A 31 47.04 7.15 -27.89
C SER A 31 48.44 6.92 -27.31
N GLU A 32 48.81 5.67 -26.99
CA GLU A 32 50.14 5.30 -26.46
C GLU A 32 51.28 5.74 -27.39
N TYR A 33 51.07 5.66 -28.70
CA TYR A 33 52.10 5.97 -29.70
C TYR A 33 52.12 7.46 -30.05
N SER A 34 50.96 8.07 -30.29
CA SER A 34 50.88 9.43 -30.83
C SER A 34 51.11 10.55 -29.80
N PHE A 35 50.73 10.36 -28.53
CA PHE A 35 50.78 11.43 -27.52
C PHE A 35 52.20 11.82 -27.10
N SER A 36 53.11 10.85 -26.96
CA SER A 36 54.50 11.12 -26.60
C SER A 36 55.21 11.99 -27.67
N TYR A 37 54.89 11.78 -28.94
CA TYR A 37 55.43 12.53 -30.07
C TYR A 37 54.82 13.94 -30.18
N ILE A 38 53.51 14.06 -29.98
CA ILE A 38 52.77 15.33 -29.97
C ILE A 38 53.26 16.25 -28.84
N ALA A 39 53.44 15.70 -27.63
CA ALA A 39 53.94 16.43 -26.47
C ALA A 39 55.38 16.95 -26.69
N SER A 40 56.25 16.12 -27.27
CA SER A 40 57.65 16.50 -27.56
C SER A 40 57.76 17.66 -28.54
N TRP A 41 56.95 17.66 -29.61
CA TRP A 41 57.01 18.68 -30.67
C TRP A 41 56.42 20.04 -30.26
N SER A 42 55.40 20.04 -29.41
CA SER A 42 54.69 21.26 -28.97
C SER A 42 55.52 22.14 -28.02
N SER A 43 56.55 21.59 -27.37
CA SER A 43 57.39 22.32 -26.41
C SER A 43 58.25 23.39 -27.10
N GLY A 44 58.04 24.66 -26.73
CA GLY A 44 58.85 25.80 -27.19
C GLY A 44 58.45 26.44 -28.53
N LYS A 45 57.27 26.12 -29.09
CA LYS A 45 56.76 26.71 -30.35
C LYS A 45 55.87 27.94 -30.12
N ASN A 46 55.83 28.86 -31.09
CA ASN A 46 54.96 30.05 -31.01
C ASN A 46 53.51 29.71 -31.45
N MET A 47 52.54 30.47 -30.93
CA MET A 47 51.11 30.24 -31.15
C MET A 47 50.65 30.32 -32.62
N LYS A 48 51.40 31.01 -33.48
CA LYS A 48 51.02 31.19 -34.89
C LYS A 48 51.34 29.94 -35.72
N GLU A 49 52.47 29.29 -35.42
CA GLU A 49 52.88 28.02 -36.04
C GLU A 49 51.98 26.86 -35.60
N LEU A 50 51.61 26.81 -34.32
CA LEU A 50 50.68 25.81 -33.78
C LEU A 50 49.30 25.89 -34.45
N ARG A 51 48.73 27.10 -34.58
CA ARG A 51 47.43 27.30 -35.24
C ARG A 51 47.42 26.86 -36.70
N ALA A 52 48.45 27.20 -37.47
CA ALA A 52 48.56 26.79 -38.87
C ALA A 52 48.67 25.26 -39.01
N SER A 53 49.36 24.61 -38.07
CA SER A 53 49.49 23.16 -38.03
C SER A 53 48.17 22.48 -37.66
N MET A 54 47.46 22.99 -36.65
CA MET A 54 46.14 22.50 -36.25
C MET A 54 45.09 22.66 -37.35
N ASP A 55 45.10 23.78 -38.08
CA ASP A 55 44.20 23.97 -39.22
C ASP A 55 44.47 22.97 -40.35
N THR A 56 45.73 22.61 -40.56
CA THR A 56 46.13 21.59 -41.54
C THR A 56 45.69 20.21 -41.10
N ILE A 57 45.93 19.84 -39.82
CA ILE A 57 45.50 18.56 -39.25
C ILE A 57 43.98 18.41 -39.35
N ARG A 58 43.22 19.42 -38.91
CA ARG A 58 41.75 19.40 -38.97
C ARG A 58 41.22 19.18 -40.38
N LYS A 59 41.75 19.92 -41.37
CA LYS A 59 41.29 19.81 -42.77
C LYS A 59 41.62 18.45 -43.38
N THR A 60 42.83 17.96 -43.17
CA THR A 60 43.27 16.68 -43.75
C THR A 60 42.57 15.49 -43.07
N SER A 61 42.37 15.52 -41.75
CA SER A 61 41.61 14.49 -41.04
C SER A 61 40.15 14.46 -41.49
N ALA A 62 39.50 15.61 -41.64
CA ALA A 62 38.11 15.68 -42.09
C ALA A 62 37.94 15.14 -43.52
N ASP A 63 38.89 15.43 -44.42
CA ASP A 63 38.88 14.92 -45.79
C ASP A 63 39.09 13.39 -45.84
N MET A 64 40.02 12.85 -45.05
CA MET A 64 40.24 11.40 -44.94
C MET A 64 39.05 10.67 -44.32
N ILE A 65 38.47 11.21 -43.24
CA ILE A 65 37.27 10.64 -42.61
C ILE A 65 36.14 10.59 -43.63
N GLY A 66 35.86 11.70 -44.34
CA GLY A 66 34.80 11.74 -45.33
C GLY A 66 34.98 10.73 -46.46
N GLN A 67 36.20 10.57 -46.98
CA GLN A 67 36.50 9.58 -48.03
C GLN A 67 36.35 8.13 -47.54
N ILE A 68 36.72 7.85 -46.28
CA ILE A 68 36.57 6.51 -45.69
C ILE A 68 35.10 6.21 -45.40
N GLU A 69 34.35 7.16 -44.87
CA GLU A 69 32.91 7.03 -44.61
C GLU A 69 32.12 6.78 -45.90
N GLU A 70 32.43 7.52 -46.98
CA GLU A 70 31.81 7.33 -48.30
C GLU A 70 32.06 5.90 -48.81
N LYS A 71 33.29 5.40 -48.65
CA LYS A 71 33.65 4.06 -49.12
C LYS A 71 33.07 2.92 -48.27
N LEU A 72 32.93 3.13 -46.96
CA LEU A 72 32.20 2.23 -46.06
C LEU A 72 30.72 2.14 -46.45
N LYS A 73 30.10 3.26 -46.83
CA LYS A 73 28.71 3.32 -47.28
C LYS A 73 28.48 2.53 -48.55
N GLU A 74 29.39 2.64 -49.53
CA GLU A 74 29.33 1.85 -50.76
C GLU A 74 29.44 0.33 -50.49
N LEU A 75 30.35 -0.09 -49.61
CA LEU A 75 30.53 -1.51 -49.25
C LEU A 75 29.32 -2.07 -48.46
N GLN A 76 28.65 -1.25 -47.66
CA GLN A 76 27.41 -1.64 -46.97
C GLN A 76 26.25 -1.85 -47.95
N ILE A 77 26.16 -1.02 -49.00
CA ILE A 77 25.14 -1.17 -50.06
C ILE A 77 25.41 -2.45 -50.87
N GLU A 78 26.65 -2.69 -51.31
CA GLU A 78 26.99 -3.92 -52.06
C GLU A 78 26.70 -5.21 -51.27
N ARG A 79 26.88 -5.19 -49.94
CA ARG A 79 26.58 -6.33 -49.07
C ARG A 79 25.07 -6.53 -48.91
N ALA A 80 24.31 -5.45 -48.74
CA ALA A 80 22.85 -5.50 -48.64
C ALA A 80 22.20 -5.99 -49.95
N GLU A 81 22.74 -5.60 -51.11
CA GLU A 81 22.27 -6.10 -52.42
C GLU A 81 22.55 -7.60 -52.60
N GLN A 82 23.69 -8.10 -52.13
CA GLN A 82 24.01 -9.54 -52.17
C GLN A 82 23.17 -10.38 -51.19
N GLU A 83 22.83 -9.83 -50.03
CA GLU A 83 21.95 -10.49 -49.06
C GLU A 83 20.48 -10.48 -49.54
N ALA A 84 20.03 -9.43 -50.25
CA ALA A 84 18.69 -9.36 -50.84
C ALA A 84 18.45 -10.38 -51.97
N ASP A 85 19.42 -10.59 -52.87
CA ASP A 85 19.34 -11.57 -53.98
C ASP A 85 19.22 -13.04 -53.49
N VAL A 86 19.72 -13.35 -52.28
CA VAL A 86 19.62 -14.69 -51.67
C VAL A 86 18.25 -14.91 -51.00
N VAL A 87 17.67 -13.84 -50.44
CA VAL A 87 16.34 -13.86 -49.80
C VAL A 87 15.23 -13.99 -50.86
N GLU A 88 15.33 -13.28 -51.99
CA GLU A 88 14.35 -13.37 -53.09
C GLU A 88 14.29 -14.79 -53.70
N GLN A 89 15.41 -15.51 -53.77
CA GLN A 89 15.45 -16.90 -54.26
C GLN A 89 14.89 -17.93 -53.26
N THR A 90 14.83 -17.60 -51.97
CA THR A 90 14.32 -18.50 -50.93
C THR A 90 12.81 -18.34 -50.67
N GLU A 91 12.22 -17.21 -51.05
CA GLU A 91 10.78 -16.97 -50.90
C GLU A 91 9.92 -17.68 -51.97
N GLU A 92 10.41 -17.87 -53.21
CA GLU A 92 9.65 -18.50 -54.31
C GLU A 92 9.54 -20.05 -54.26
N MET A 93 10.25 -20.73 -53.35
CA MET A 93 10.26 -22.20 -53.29
C MET A 93 9.07 -22.76 -52.50
N SER A 94 8.46 -23.85 -52.98
CA SER A 94 7.40 -24.54 -52.21
C SER A 94 7.96 -25.16 -50.92
N ALA A 95 7.12 -25.36 -49.90
CA ALA A 95 7.55 -25.94 -48.62
C ALA A 95 8.24 -27.31 -48.79
N MET A 96 7.78 -28.11 -49.75
CA MET A 96 8.41 -29.38 -50.11
C MET A 96 9.78 -29.21 -50.75
N GLN A 97 9.94 -28.23 -51.67
CA GLN A 97 11.24 -27.94 -52.30
C GLN A 97 12.25 -27.41 -51.29
N TYR A 98 11.79 -26.58 -50.36
CA TYR A 98 12.58 -26.08 -49.25
C TYR A 98 13.06 -27.22 -48.34
N ALA A 99 12.17 -28.14 -47.95
CA ALA A 99 12.52 -29.32 -47.17
C ALA A 99 13.53 -30.24 -47.89
N GLU A 100 13.36 -30.48 -49.19
CA GLU A 100 14.32 -31.26 -49.98
C GLU A 100 15.70 -30.58 -50.04
N GLN A 101 15.76 -29.26 -50.17
CA GLN A 101 17.02 -28.51 -50.16
C GLN A 101 17.71 -28.58 -48.79
N THR A 102 16.95 -28.48 -47.70
CA THR A 102 17.47 -28.62 -46.33
C THR A 102 18.01 -30.02 -46.08
N ILE A 103 17.28 -31.07 -46.49
CA ILE A 103 17.77 -32.46 -46.42
C ILE A 103 19.07 -32.61 -47.21
N ASN A 104 19.12 -32.08 -48.45
CA ASN A 104 20.32 -32.14 -49.29
C ASN A 104 21.51 -31.37 -48.68
N ARG A 105 21.26 -30.22 -48.02
CA ARG A 105 22.28 -29.44 -47.29
C ARG A 105 22.87 -30.25 -46.13
N LEU A 106 22.03 -30.93 -45.36
CA LEU A 106 22.46 -31.72 -44.22
C LEU A 106 23.18 -33.03 -44.65
N GLU A 107 22.85 -33.57 -45.83
CA GLU A 107 23.44 -34.81 -46.35
C GLU A 107 24.65 -34.62 -47.31
N GLN A 108 25.18 -33.40 -47.47
CA GLN A 108 26.18 -33.05 -48.50
C GLN A 108 27.40 -33.99 -48.59
N GLU A 109 27.89 -34.52 -47.47
CA GLU A 109 29.07 -35.40 -47.42
C GLU A 109 28.75 -36.86 -47.06
N ARG A 110 27.54 -37.14 -46.55
CA ARG A 110 27.10 -38.47 -46.10
C ARG A 110 25.57 -38.54 -46.06
N THR A 111 25.00 -39.69 -46.43
CA THR A 111 23.58 -39.97 -46.22
C THR A 111 23.31 -40.15 -44.72
N ILE A 112 22.41 -39.35 -44.16
CA ILE A 112 22.08 -39.33 -42.72
C ILE A 112 20.70 -39.92 -42.49
N PHE A 113 19.70 -39.49 -43.27
CA PHE A 113 18.31 -39.84 -43.06
C PHE A 113 17.91 -41.13 -43.79
N SER A 114 17.04 -41.92 -43.16
CA SER A 114 16.31 -42.99 -43.83
C SER A 114 15.23 -42.43 -44.76
N ASN A 115 14.71 -43.25 -45.68
CA ASN A 115 13.60 -42.83 -46.54
C ASN A 115 12.37 -42.42 -45.74
N ASP A 116 12.09 -43.09 -44.62
CA ASP A 116 10.95 -42.77 -43.76
C ASP A 116 11.15 -41.43 -43.06
N GLN A 117 12.38 -41.10 -42.63
CA GLN A 117 12.71 -39.81 -42.02
C GLN A 117 12.68 -38.66 -43.04
N ARG A 118 13.14 -38.89 -44.27
CA ARG A 118 13.00 -37.90 -45.35
C ARG A 118 11.53 -37.63 -45.67
N ASN A 119 10.74 -38.69 -45.76
CA ASN A 119 9.30 -38.57 -45.99
C ASN A 119 8.62 -37.84 -44.82
N LEU A 120 9.02 -38.09 -43.57
CA LEU A 120 8.51 -37.38 -42.41
C LEU A 120 8.83 -35.88 -42.49
N ILE A 121 10.08 -35.50 -42.76
CA ILE A 121 10.50 -34.09 -42.86
C ILE A 121 9.73 -33.37 -43.98
N VAL A 122 9.60 -33.99 -45.15
CA VAL A 122 8.86 -33.42 -46.29
C VAL A 122 7.37 -33.35 -46.02
N ASN A 123 6.78 -34.38 -45.39
CA ASN A 123 5.37 -34.39 -45.02
C ASN A 123 5.06 -33.38 -43.92
N PHE A 124 5.97 -33.21 -42.95
CA PHE A 124 5.88 -32.19 -41.91
C PHE A 124 5.86 -30.79 -42.52
N ALA A 125 6.77 -30.53 -43.48
CA ALA A 125 6.80 -29.28 -44.25
C ALA A 125 5.48 -29.02 -44.97
N TYR A 126 4.94 -30.04 -45.65
CA TYR A 126 3.69 -29.94 -46.42
C TYR A 126 2.44 -29.78 -45.54
N LYS A 127 2.42 -30.43 -44.38
CA LYS A 127 1.25 -30.45 -43.50
C LYS A 127 1.16 -29.20 -42.66
N LEU A 128 2.29 -28.70 -42.18
CA LEU A 128 2.33 -27.57 -41.24
C LEU A 128 2.71 -26.24 -41.90
N ASP A 129 3.31 -26.27 -43.09
CA ASP A 129 3.81 -25.09 -43.83
C ASP A 129 4.74 -24.17 -43.00
N ASP A 130 5.36 -24.72 -41.96
CA ASP A 130 6.27 -24.00 -41.07
C ASP A 130 7.72 -24.37 -41.42
N ARG A 131 8.42 -23.42 -42.05
CA ARG A 131 9.80 -23.61 -42.51
C ARG A 131 10.78 -23.71 -41.35
N GLU A 132 10.58 -22.94 -40.28
CA GLU A 132 11.51 -22.90 -39.13
C GLU A 132 11.38 -24.18 -38.30
N ALA A 133 10.15 -24.61 -38.01
CA ALA A 133 9.91 -25.86 -37.27
C ALA A 133 10.42 -27.08 -38.06
N MET A 134 10.25 -27.10 -39.38
CA MET A 134 10.78 -28.15 -40.25
C MET A 134 12.31 -28.20 -40.23
N GLU A 135 12.99 -27.05 -40.30
CA GLU A 135 14.46 -27.02 -40.23
C GLU A 135 14.98 -27.51 -38.89
N LYS A 136 14.38 -27.06 -37.79
CA LYS A 136 14.73 -27.55 -36.44
C LYS A 136 14.52 -29.06 -36.33
N LEU A 137 13.40 -29.58 -36.85
CA LEU A 137 13.15 -31.03 -36.90
C LEU A 137 14.25 -31.76 -37.69
N ALA A 138 14.59 -31.27 -38.87
CA ALA A 138 15.61 -31.88 -39.73
C ALA A 138 17.02 -31.83 -39.11
N GLU A 139 17.41 -30.72 -38.49
CA GLU A 139 18.70 -30.54 -37.84
C GLU A 139 18.83 -31.40 -36.58
N ASN A 140 17.82 -31.39 -35.70
CA ASN A 140 17.79 -32.19 -34.48
C ASN A 140 17.76 -33.70 -34.79
N LEU A 141 17.03 -34.11 -35.84
CA LEU A 141 17.06 -35.49 -36.33
C LEU A 141 18.44 -35.85 -36.87
N ALA A 142 19.07 -34.97 -37.66
CA ALA A 142 20.40 -35.22 -38.19
C ALA A 142 21.42 -35.40 -37.07
N GLU A 143 21.46 -34.48 -36.11
CA GLU A 143 22.36 -34.54 -34.95
C GLU A 143 22.14 -35.82 -34.14
N SER A 144 20.89 -36.12 -33.78
CA SER A 144 20.55 -37.31 -32.98
C SER A 144 20.91 -38.63 -33.68
N ILE A 145 20.78 -38.70 -35.01
CA ILE A 145 21.18 -39.86 -35.81
C ILE A 145 22.71 -40.01 -35.79
N LEU A 146 23.45 -38.89 -35.92
CA LEU A 146 24.90 -38.89 -35.96
C LEU A 146 25.53 -39.26 -34.61
N ASP A 147 24.90 -38.86 -33.52
CA ASP A 147 25.30 -39.21 -32.16
C ASP A 147 24.89 -40.63 -31.76
N GLY A 148 24.12 -41.33 -32.61
CA GLY A 148 23.67 -42.69 -32.37
C GLY A 148 22.59 -42.81 -31.29
N ASN A 149 21.93 -41.70 -30.93
CA ASN A 149 20.91 -41.64 -29.90
C ASN A 149 19.54 -42.10 -30.44
N ARG A 150 19.32 -43.40 -30.44
CA ARG A 150 18.07 -44.02 -30.94
C ARG A 150 16.82 -43.56 -30.20
N GLU A 151 16.92 -43.22 -28.92
CA GLU A 151 15.78 -42.78 -28.11
C GLU A 151 15.37 -41.36 -28.47
N ALA A 152 16.34 -40.44 -28.64
CA ALA A 152 16.08 -39.09 -29.13
C ALA A 152 15.49 -39.10 -30.55
N VAL A 153 16.01 -39.95 -31.45
CA VAL A 153 15.44 -40.11 -32.81
C VAL A 153 13.98 -40.57 -32.74
N GLN A 154 13.66 -41.55 -31.89
CA GLN A 154 12.28 -42.04 -31.77
C GLN A 154 11.34 -40.99 -31.17
N LYS A 155 11.83 -40.19 -30.22
CA LYS A 155 11.10 -39.08 -29.61
C LYS A 155 10.77 -38.00 -30.65
N LEU A 156 11.77 -37.53 -31.39
CA LEU A 156 11.60 -36.50 -32.44
C LEU A 156 10.65 -36.98 -33.55
N ILE A 157 10.72 -38.26 -33.93
CA ILE A 157 9.77 -38.84 -34.89
C ILE A 157 8.35 -38.83 -34.31
N GLY A 158 8.17 -39.28 -33.06
CA GLY A 158 6.88 -39.31 -32.41
C GLY A 158 6.25 -37.92 -32.24
N GLU A 159 7.03 -36.92 -31.84
CA GLU A 159 6.58 -35.53 -31.70
C GLU A 159 6.16 -34.92 -33.05
N ALA A 160 6.91 -35.20 -34.12
CA ALA A 160 6.56 -34.74 -35.45
C ALA A 160 5.30 -35.45 -36.00
N GLU A 161 5.17 -36.75 -35.76
CA GLU A 161 3.97 -37.53 -36.12
C GLU A 161 2.74 -37.04 -35.35
N GLU A 162 2.86 -36.76 -34.05
CA GLU A 162 1.77 -36.23 -33.21
C GLU A 162 1.28 -34.86 -33.72
N GLN A 163 2.19 -33.97 -34.10
CA GLN A 163 1.83 -32.67 -34.69
C GLN A 163 1.11 -32.83 -36.04
N ILE A 164 1.52 -33.77 -36.88
CA ILE A 164 0.84 -34.07 -38.14
C ILE A 164 -0.54 -34.68 -37.90
N GLU A 165 -0.64 -35.63 -36.96
CA GLU A 165 -1.90 -36.27 -36.55
C GLU A 165 -2.84 -35.28 -35.82
N SER A 166 -2.31 -34.16 -35.34
CA SER A 166 -3.07 -33.10 -34.70
C SER A 166 -3.95 -32.28 -35.67
N LEU A 167 -3.81 -32.46 -36.99
CA LEU A 167 -4.66 -31.80 -37.98
C LEU A 167 -6.05 -32.45 -38.11
N PRO A 168 -7.09 -31.69 -38.48
CA PRO A 168 -8.46 -32.19 -38.59
C PRO A 168 -8.70 -33.17 -39.73
N ASP A 169 -7.81 -33.16 -40.71
CA ASP A 169 -7.89 -33.97 -41.91
C ASP A 169 -6.49 -34.40 -42.36
N SER A 170 -6.26 -35.71 -42.38
CA SER A 170 -4.97 -36.29 -42.76
C SER A 170 -4.68 -36.20 -44.26
N MET A 171 -5.67 -35.90 -45.10
CA MET A 171 -5.54 -35.85 -46.55
C MET A 171 -5.08 -34.49 -47.09
N ILE A 172 -5.14 -33.44 -46.27
CA ILE A 172 -4.82 -32.06 -46.67
C ILE A 172 -3.89 -31.36 -45.67
N GLY A 173 -3.11 -30.37 -46.09
CA GLY A 173 -2.11 -29.65 -45.28
C GLY A 173 -2.22 -28.13 -45.38
N LEU A 174 -1.55 -27.41 -44.48
CA LEU A 174 -1.54 -25.94 -44.47
C LEU A 174 -0.91 -25.34 -45.73
N SER A 175 0.03 -26.04 -46.39
CA SER A 175 0.60 -25.56 -47.65
C SER A 175 -0.47 -25.38 -48.73
N GLU A 176 -1.47 -26.27 -48.79
CA GLU A 176 -2.58 -26.17 -49.77
C GLU A 176 -3.52 -25.00 -49.47
N LEU A 177 -3.67 -24.65 -48.19
CA LEU A 177 -4.41 -23.47 -47.76
C LEU A 177 -3.68 -22.19 -48.19
N HIS A 178 -2.36 -22.16 -48.02
CA HIS A 178 -1.50 -21.03 -48.38
C HIS A 178 -1.36 -20.89 -49.90
N GLU A 179 -1.34 -21.98 -50.67
CA GLU A 179 -1.30 -21.97 -52.14
C GLU A 179 -2.55 -21.33 -52.78
N VAL A 180 -3.72 -21.46 -52.14
CA VAL A 180 -4.93 -20.73 -52.59
C VAL A 180 -5.00 -19.30 -52.04
N GLY A 181 -3.95 -18.86 -51.35
CA GLY A 181 -3.79 -17.51 -50.83
C GLY A 181 -4.61 -17.24 -49.57
N PHE A 182 -4.80 -18.22 -48.67
CA PHE A 182 -5.32 -18.02 -47.32
C PHE A 182 -4.22 -18.25 -46.29
N TYR A 183 -3.92 -17.27 -45.44
CA TYR A 183 -2.81 -17.34 -44.46
C TYR A 183 -3.29 -17.18 -43.00
N SER A 184 -4.54 -17.57 -42.72
CA SER A 184 -5.13 -17.42 -41.38
C SER A 184 -4.60 -18.49 -40.44
N GLU A 185 -3.79 -18.11 -39.44
CA GLU A 185 -3.24 -19.03 -38.45
C GLU A 185 -4.29 -19.77 -37.62
N SER A 186 -5.51 -19.23 -37.54
CA SER A 186 -6.64 -19.81 -36.81
C SER A 186 -7.47 -20.80 -37.64
N MET A 187 -7.16 -21.00 -38.93
CA MET A 187 -7.94 -21.83 -39.86
C MET A 187 -7.18 -23.09 -40.24
N LEU A 188 -7.81 -24.25 -40.10
CA LEU A 188 -7.24 -25.55 -40.47
C LEU A 188 -7.97 -26.11 -41.71
N PRO A 189 -7.24 -26.61 -42.72
CA PRO A 189 -7.82 -27.04 -43.99
C PRO A 189 -8.56 -28.38 -43.87
N LEU A 190 -9.60 -28.54 -44.67
CA LEU A 190 -10.44 -29.73 -44.75
C LEU A 190 -10.70 -30.12 -46.20
N THR A 191 -10.68 -31.43 -46.48
CA THR A 191 -11.30 -31.99 -47.67
C THR A 191 -12.83 -31.89 -47.57
N ARG A 192 -13.50 -31.99 -48.71
CA ARG A 192 -14.96 -31.95 -48.78
C ARG A 192 -15.59 -33.08 -47.96
N GLU A 193 -15.02 -34.27 -48.05
CA GLU A 193 -15.51 -35.45 -47.32
C GLU A 193 -15.45 -35.22 -45.81
N ARG A 194 -14.32 -34.71 -45.31
CA ARG A 194 -14.16 -34.41 -43.88
C ARG A 194 -15.02 -33.26 -43.41
N ALA A 195 -15.23 -32.25 -44.25
CA ALA A 195 -16.15 -31.15 -44.02
C ALA A 195 -17.60 -31.63 -43.81
N VAL A 196 -18.08 -32.60 -44.59
CA VAL A 196 -19.42 -33.19 -44.40
C VAL A 196 -19.52 -33.93 -43.07
N GLU A 197 -18.51 -34.73 -42.73
CA GLU A 197 -18.48 -35.47 -41.45
C GLU A 197 -18.56 -34.53 -40.24
N LEU A 198 -17.69 -33.51 -40.20
CA LEU A 198 -17.65 -32.54 -39.11
C LEU A 198 -18.95 -31.71 -39.03
N HIS A 199 -19.58 -31.42 -40.17
CA HIS A 199 -20.88 -30.75 -40.22
C HIS A 199 -21.99 -31.59 -39.57
N HIS A 200 -22.03 -32.91 -39.84
CA HIS A 200 -23.00 -33.83 -39.21
C HIS A 200 -22.81 -33.95 -37.70
N GLU A 201 -21.57 -33.85 -37.23
CA GLU A 201 -21.21 -33.84 -35.81
C GLU A 201 -21.43 -32.46 -35.14
N GLY A 202 -21.96 -31.47 -35.87
CA GLY A 202 -22.33 -30.16 -35.34
C GLY A 202 -21.18 -29.15 -35.25
N VAL A 203 -20.00 -29.48 -35.77
CA VAL A 203 -18.83 -28.59 -35.87
C VAL A 203 -19.05 -27.59 -37.00
N THR A 204 -18.70 -26.32 -36.79
CA THR A 204 -18.86 -25.30 -37.83
C THR A 204 -17.80 -25.50 -38.90
N VAL A 205 -18.23 -25.48 -40.16
CA VAL A 205 -17.36 -25.65 -41.31
C VAL A 205 -17.47 -24.42 -42.18
N TYR A 206 -16.34 -23.93 -42.65
CA TYR A 206 -16.21 -22.76 -43.50
C TYR A 206 -15.85 -23.21 -44.91
N GLY A 207 -16.51 -22.67 -45.93
CA GLY A 207 -15.97 -22.68 -47.28
C GLY A 207 -15.04 -21.51 -47.47
N LEU A 208 -13.89 -21.81 -48.04
CA LEU A 208 -12.79 -20.89 -48.28
C LEU A 208 -12.71 -20.64 -49.79
N THR A 209 -12.73 -19.37 -50.18
CA THR A 209 -12.60 -18.94 -51.58
C THR A 209 -11.36 -18.07 -51.72
N GLY A 210 -10.34 -18.60 -52.39
CA GLY A 210 -9.01 -17.99 -52.47
C GLY A 210 -8.97 -16.70 -53.32
N ALA A 211 -7.92 -15.91 -53.14
CA ALA A 211 -7.72 -14.64 -53.85
C ALA A 211 -7.21 -14.87 -55.29
N VAL A 212 -8.10 -15.26 -56.21
CA VAL A 212 -7.74 -15.35 -57.63
C VAL A 212 -7.99 -14.00 -58.32
N GLY A 213 -6.92 -13.27 -58.63
CA GLY A 213 -6.98 -12.09 -59.50
C GLY A 213 -7.45 -10.78 -58.84
N GLY A 214 -7.09 -10.55 -57.57
CA GLY A 214 -7.33 -9.27 -56.89
C GLY A 214 -8.71 -9.12 -56.24
N GLN A 215 -9.39 -10.22 -55.91
CA GLN A 215 -10.54 -10.22 -55.00
C GLN A 215 -10.10 -10.56 -53.57
N GLU A 216 -10.78 -9.95 -52.58
CA GLU A 216 -10.57 -10.23 -51.16
C GLU A 216 -10.84 -11.69 -50.82
N GLN A 217 -10.02 -12.24 -49.91
CA GLN A 217 -10.25 -13.55 -49.28
C GLN A 217 -11.65 -13.57 -48.65
N SER A 218 -12.43 -14.61 -48.92
CA SER A 218 -13.76 -14.73 -48.30
C SER A 218 -14.00 -16.11 -47.72
N GLN A 219 -14.40 -16.11 -46.45
CA GLN A 219 -14.86 -17.29 -45.72
C GLN A 219 -16.38 -17.24 -45.57
N ARG A 220 -17.03 -18.38 -45.77
CA ARG A 220 -18.49 -18.51 -45.62
C ARG A 220 -18.84 -19.73 -44.78
N ILE A 221 -19.62 -19.53 -43.72
CA ILE A 221 -20.16 -20.64 -42.93
C ILE A 221 -21.07 -21.51 -43.80
N MET A 222 -20.80 -22.82 -43.79
CA MET A 222 -21.59 -23.84 -44.47
C MET A 222 -22.70 -24.33 -43.54
N ASN A 223 -23.91 -23.83 -43.79
CA ASN A 223 -25.06 -24.07 -42.90
C ASN A 223 -25.74 -25.41 -43.19
N LEU A 224 -25.78 -25.83 -44.46
CA LEU A 224 -26.36 -27.08 -44.91
C LEU A 224 -25.28 -27.98 -45.53
N GLU A 225 -25.46 -29.30 -45.42
CA GLU A 225 -24.64 -30.26 -46.18
C GLU A 225 -24.69 -29.95 -47.69
N LEU A 226 -25.85 -29.48 -48.18
CA LEU A 226 -26.02 -29.05 -49.57
C LEU A 226 -25.11 -27.86 -49.94
N ASP A 227 -24.80 -26.97 -49.00
CA ASP A 227 -23.89 -25.84 -49.20
C ASP A 227 -22.44 -26.34 -49.37
N ILE A 228 -22.05 -27.36 -48.60
CA ILE A 228 -20.74 -28.02 -48.70
C ILE A 228 -20.59 -28.73 -50.05
N LEU A 229 -21.64 -29.43 -50.49
CA LEU A 229 -21.62 -30.15 -51.77
C LEU A 229 -21.61 -29.22 -53.00
N GLN A 230 -22.06 -27.97 -52.86
CA GLN A 230 -22.14 -26.98 -53.95
C GLN A 230 -20.97 -25.99 -53.98
N HIS A 231 -20.09 -25.99 -52.97
CA HIS A 231 -18.93 -25.09 -52.91
C HIS A 231 -17.74 -25.66 -53.72
N ASP A 232 -17.20 -24.81 -54.60
CA ASP A 232 -16.10 -25.12 -55.53
C ASP A 232 -14.74 -24.57 -55.02
N GLY A 233 -14.50 -24.67 -53.71
CA GLY A 233 -13.25 -24.24 -53.05
C GLY A 233 -12.84 -25.16 -51.91
N LEU A 234 -11.78 -24.76 -51.19
CA LEU A 234 -11.33 -25.45 -49.99
C LEU A 234 -12.31 -25.28 -48.84
N PHE A 235 -12.26 -26.18 -47.87
CA PHE A 235 -13.00 -26.04 -46.62
C PHE A 235 -12.02 -25.83 -45.47
N GLY A 236 -12.51 -25.25 -44.39
CA GLY A 236 -11.75 -25.11 -43.17
C GLY A 236 -12.61 -25.22 -41.93
N VAL A 237 -11.94 -25.50 -40.83
CA VAL A 237 -12.48 -25.43 -39.46
C VAL A 237 -11.53 -24.56 -38.65
N THR A 238 -12.07 -23.78 -37.72
CA THR A 238 -11.20 -22.98 -36.84
C THR A 238 -10.45 -23.89 -35.86
N LYS A 239 -9.23 -23.51 -35.47
CA LYS A 239 -8.45 -24.21 -34.43
C LYS A 239 -9.29 -24.41 -33.16
N PHE A 240 -9.99 -23.35 -32.73
CA PHE A 240 -10.89 -23.39 -31.58
C PHE A 240 -12.00 -24.46 -31.69
N GLU A 241 -12.69 -24.53 -32.83
CA GLU A 241 -13.76 -25.51 -33.03
C GLU A 241 -13.21 -26.93 -33.17
N TRP A 242 -12.03 -27.09 -33.78
CA TRP A 242 -11.36 -28.36 -33.90
C TRP A 242 -10.88 -28.90 -32.55
N GLU A 243 -10.24 -28.08 -31.73
CA GLU A 243 -9.78 -28.44 -30.39
C GLU A 243 -10.96 -28.81 -29.47
N ASN A 244 -12.04 -28.04 -29.50
CA ASN A 244 -13.25 -28.35 -28.73
C ASN A 244 -13.90 -29.66 -29.16
N TYR A 245 -13.93 -29.94 -30.48
CA TYR A 245 -14.43 -31.21 -30.99
C TYR A 245 -13.52 -32.39 -30.60
N ARG A 246 -12.19 -32.23 -30.71
CA ARG A 246 -11.20 -33.23 -30.26
C ARG A 246 -11.35 -33.54 -28.77
N ARG A 247 -11.45 -32.52 -27.92
CA ARG A 247 -11.70 -32.68 -26.47
C ARG A 247 -12.98 -33.48 -26.17
N SER A 248 -14.02 -33.29 -26.97
CA SER A 248 -15.30 -34.01 -26.83
C SER A 248 -15.22 -35.50 -27.21
N GLN A 249 -14.25 -35.88 -28.05
CA GLN A 249 -14.02 -37.27 -28.49
C GLN A 249 -13.09 -38.03 -27.55
N GLU A 250 -12.14 -37.36 -26.90
CA GLU A 250 -11.09 -37.99 -26.09
C GLU A 250 -11.50 -38.32 -24.64
N THR A 251 -12.61 -37.78 -24.15
CA THR A 251 -13.01 -37.86 -22.73
C THR A 251 -14.34 -38.61 -22.52
N ILE A 252 -14.42 -39.54 -21.55
CA ILE A 252 -15.71 -40.04 -21.02
C ILE A 252 -16.31 -38.91 -20.16
N MET A 253 -16.95 -37.95 -20.83
CA MET A 253 -17.51 -36.77 -20.14
C MET A 253 -18.84 -37.07 -19.47
N THR A 254 -19.04 -36.48 -18.31
CA THR A 254 -20.35 -36.41 -17.64
C THR A 254 -21.32 -35.55 -18.46
N PRO A 255 -22.65 -35.76 -18.33
CA PRO A 255 -23.65 -34.91 -18.98
C PRO A 255 -23.51 -33.41 -18.66
N GLU A 256 -23.01 -33.09 -17.47
CA GLU A 256 -22.80 -31.72 -16.97
C GLU A 256 -21.65 -31.02 -17.70
N GLU A 257 -20.53 -31.70 -17.94
CA GLU A 257 -19.41 -31.15 -18.71
C GLU A 257 -19.77 -30.96 -20.19
N LYS A 258 -20.56 -31.88 -20.76
CA LYS A 258 -21.11 -31.71 -22.12
C LYS A 258 -22.06 -30.51 -22.22
N ALA A 259 -22.80 -30.20 -21.16
CA ALA A 259 -23.67 -29.03 -21.11
C ALA A 259 -22.85 -27.74 -21.02
N LYS A 260 -21.79 -27.71 -20.18
CA LYS A 260 -20.86 -26.57 -20.09
C LYS A 260 -20.20 -26.23 -21.43
N ILE A 261 -19.66 -27.22 -22.14
CA ILE A 261 -19.05 -26.99 -23.48
C ILE A 261 -20.07 -26.40 -24.46
N LYS A 262 -21.31 -26.89 -24.45
CA LYS A 262 -22.37 -26.35 -25.32
C LYS A 262 -22.75 -24.92 -24.96
N GLU A 263 -22.60 -24.54 -23.69
CA GLU A 263 -22.87 -23.18 -23.20
C GLU A 263 -21.73 -22.23 -23.58
N THR A 264 -20.47 -22.65 -23.39
CA THR A 264 -19.28 -21.94 -23.87
C THR A 264 -19.35 -21.70 -25.37
N LEU A 265 -19.72 -22.71 -26.17
CA LEU A 265 -19.92 -22.56 -27.62
C LEU A 265 -21.06 -21.60 -27.99
N LEU A 266 -22.05 -21.37 -27.13
CA LEU A 266 -23.11 -20.39 -27.38
C LEU A 266 -22.62 -18.97 -27.08
N LEU A 267 -21.84 -18.80 -26.01
CA LEU A 267 -21.45 -17.50 -25.47
C LEU A 267 -20.16 -16.95 -26.08
N GLU A 268 -19.23 -17.79 -26.50
CA GLU A 268 -17.89 -17.36 -26.96
C GLU A 268 -17.66 -17.56 -28.47
N SER A 269 -18.46 -18.39 -29.14
CA SER A 269 -18.29 -18.65 -30.58
C SER A 269 -18.82 -17.50 -31.44
N ASP A 270 -18.17 -17.25 -32.57
CA ASP A 270 -18.69 -16.38 -33.65
C ASP A 270 -19.86 -17.03 -34.44
N GLY A 271 -20.24 -18.26 -34.10
CA GLY A 271 -21.33 -19.00 -34.73
C GLY A 271 -22.72 -18.46 -34.35
N LYS A 272 -23.62 -18.33 -35.34
CA LYS A 272 -25.04 -17.99 -35.07
C LYS A 272 -25.72 -19.14 -34.31
N ARG A 273 -26.03 -18.95 -33.03
CA ARG A 273 -26.58 -19.96 -32.12
C ARG A 273 -27.66 -19.38 -31.21
N TYR A 274 -28.48 -20.23 -30.60
CA TYR A 274 -29.38 -19.85 -29.53
C TYR A 274 -29.37 -20.90 -28.42
N GLY A 275 -29.60 -20.46 -27.19
CA GLY A 275 -29.75 -21.31 -26.01
C GLY A 275 -31.06 -21.03 -25.28
N ILE A 276 -31.64 -22.08 -24.69
CA ILE A 276 -32.83 -22.01 -23.86
C ILE A 276 -32.45 -22.34 -22.42
N TYR A 277 -32.87 -21.47 -21.51
CA TYR A 277 -32.56 -21.50 -20.09
C TYR A 277 -33.84 -21.64 -19.29
N GLN A 278 -33.87 -22.59 -18.35
CA GLN A 278 -35.00 -22.84 -17.46
C GLN A 278 -34.50 -22.89 -16.02
N ILE A 279 -35.37 -22.52 -15.07
CA ILE A 279 -35.03 -22.48 -13.63
C ILE A 279 -34.70 -23.89 -13.14
N ASN A 280 -33.67 -24.02 -12.31
CA ASN A 280 -33.22 -25.30 -11.74
C ASN A 280 -34.33 -26.01 -10.94
N SER A 281 -34.68 -27.25 -11.31
CA SER A 281 -35.75 -28.04 -10.67
C SER A 281 -35.45 -28.45 -9.22
N GLY A 282 -34.19 -28.37 -8.77
CA GLY A 282 -33.81 -28.59 -7.37
C GLY A 282 -34.04 -27.38 -6.47
N GLN A 283 -34.42 -26.23 -7.04
CA GLN A 283 -34.64 -24.95 -6.35
C GLN A 283 -36.08 -24.43 -6.53
N GLU A 284 -37.04 -25.33 -6.70
CA GLU A 284 -38.49 -25.04 -6.78
C GLU A 284 -39.04 -24.23 -5.58
N GLU A 285 -38.27 -24.05 -4.51
CA GLU A 285 -38.62 -23.21 -3.34
C GLU A 285 -38.42 -21.68 -3.54
N ARG A 286 -37.86 -21.21 -4.67
CA ARG A 286 -37.53 -19.77 -4.87
C ARG A 286 -38.71 -18.85 -5.23
N GLY A 287 -39.85 -19.39 -5.65
CA GLY A 287 -41.13 -18.66 -5.64
C GLY A 287 -41.44 -17.68 -6.78
N TYR A 288 -40.58 -17.51 -7.80
CA TYR A 288 -40.86 -16.64 -8.97
C TYR A 288 -41.00 -17.35 -10.32
N GLN A 289 -41.05 -18.68 -10.32
CA GLN A 289 -41.38 -19.45 -11.52
C GLN A 289 -42.77 -19.06 -12.04
N PHE A 290 -42.89 -18.88 -13.36
CA PHE A 290 -44.11 -18.44 -14.04
C PHE A 290 -44.61 -17.02 -13.70
N LEU A 291 -43.81 -16.20 -13.01
CA LEU A 291 -44.12 -14.78 -12.80
C LEU A 291 -43.64 -13.93 -13.98
N SER A 292 -44.36 -12.86 -14.32
CA SER A 292 -43.80 -11.84 -15.22
C SER A 292 -42.61 -11.15 -14.56
N LEU A 293 -41.75 -10.52 -15.37
CA LEU A 293 -40.58 -9.81 -14.84
C LEU A 293 -40.99 -8.69 -13.88
N GLU A 294 -42.09 -7.99 -14.18
CA GLU A 294 -42.67 -6.95 -13.33
C GLU A 294 -43.16 -7.51 -11.99
N THR A 295 -43.92 -8.61 -12.01
CA THR A 295 -44.44 -9.24 -10.79
C THR A 295 -43.32 -9.79 -9.92
N ALA A 296 -42.28 -10.38 -10.53
CA ALA A 296 -41.11 -10.87 -9.80
C ALA A 296 -40.42 -9.72 -9.05
N LYS A 297 -40.23 -8.56 -9.70
CA LYS A 297 -39.65 -7.36 -9.06
C LYS A 297 -40.53 -6.81 -7.94
N GLU A 298 -41.84 -6.75 -8.12
CA GLU A 298 -42.78 -6.28 -7.09
C GLU A 298 -42.77 -7.16 -5.84
N MET A 299 -42.53 -8.46 -6.00
CA MET A 299 -42.40 -9.42 -4.92
C MET A 299 -40.99 -9.46 -4.31
N GLY A 300 -40.06 -8.62 -4.79
CA GLY A 300 -38.69 -8.50 -4.28
C GLY A 300 -37.72 -9.53 -4.85
N PHE A 301 -38.05 -10.21 -5.94
CA PHE A 301 -37.17 -11.15 -6.63
C PHE A 301 -36.36 -10.47 -7.74
N THR A 302 -35.12 -10.92 -7.91
CA THR A 302 -34.22 -10.53 -9.00
C THR A 302 -33.93 -11.75 -9.86
N VAL A 303 -34.14 -11.62 -11.18
CA VAL A 303 -33.83 -12.69 -12.15
C VAL A 303 -32.33 -12.72 -12.36
N ASP A 304 -31.68 -13.79 -11.92
CA ASP A 304 -30.22 -13.95 -11.90
C ASP A 304 -29.83 -15.21 -12.69
N GLY A 305 -28.78 -15.12 -13.50
CA GLY A 305 -28.24 -16.21 -14.31
C GLY A 305 -27.95 -17.50 -13.52
N LYS A 306 -27.62 -17.41 -12.23
CA LYS A 306 -27.33 -18.59 -11.38
C LYS A 306 -28.55 -19.46 -11.07
N ASP A 307 -29.74 -18.92 -11.27
CA ASP A 307 -31.01 -19.59 -10.98
C ASP A 307 -31.41 -20.54 -12.13
N TYR A 308 -30.74 -20.41 -13.27
CA TYR A 308 -31.07 -21.06 -14.53
C TYR A 308 -30.03 -22.10 -14.93
N GLN A 309 -30.49 -23.11 -15.66
CA GLN A 309 -29.65 -24.07 -16.39
C GLN A 309 -29.98 -24.03 -17.88
N MET A 310 -28.96 -24.20 -18.73
CA MET A 310 -29.16 -24.36 -20.16
C MET A 310 -29.74 -25.75 -20.44
N VAL A 311 -30.96 -25.81 -20.95
CA VAL A 311 -31.66 -27.06 -21.30
C VAL A 311 -31.55 -27.41 -22.78
N TYR A 312 -31.17 -26.45 -23.62
CA TYR A 312 -31.03 -26.67 -25.06
C TYR A 312 -30.12 -25.61 -25.70
N SER A 313 -29.38 -26.02 -26.75
CA SER A 313 -28.59 -25.11 -27.60
C SER A 313 -28.50 -25.67 -29.01
N GLU A 314 -28.69 -24.81 -30.02
CA GLU A 314 -28.66 -25.18 -31.44
C GLU A 314 -28.27 -23.97 -32.32
N ARG A 315 -27.94 -24.21 -33.60
CA ARG A 315 -27.65 -23.15 -34.57
C ARG A 315 -28.89 -22.32 -34.89
N LEU A 316 -28.70 -21.01 -34.99
CA LEU A 316 -29.71 -20.04 -35.35
C LEU A 316 -29.78 -19.85 -36.87
N ARG A 317 -30.98 -19.95 -37.46
CA ARG A 317 -31.19 -19.66 -38.89
C ARG A 317 -31.41 -18.16 -39.10
N ASP A 318 -31.02 -17.64 -40.26
CA ASP A 318 -31.03 -16.19 -40.55
C ASP A 318 -32.41 -15.52 -40.45
N ALA A 319 -33.50 -16.28 -40.57
CA ALA A 319 -34.88 -15.80 -40.45
C ALA A 319 -35.54 -16.11 -39.09
N THR A 320 -34.81 -16.66 -38.12
CA THR A 320 -35.38 -17.07 -36.83
C THR A 320 -35.59 -15.88 -35.89
N THR A 321 -36.85 -15.64 -35.50
CA THR A 321 -37.29 -14.68 -34.47
C THR A 321 -37.54 -15.38 -33.13
N LEU A 322 -37.66 -14.60 -32.06
CA LEU A 322 -38.05 -15.12 -30.73
C LEU A 322 -39.42 -15.80 -30.78
N ASP A 323 -40.38 -15.23 -31.52
CA ASP A 323 -41.71 -15.85 -31.73
C ASP A 323 -41.62 -17.22 -32.43
N ASN A 324 -40.74 -17.35 -33.43
CA ASN A 324 -40.53 -18.64 -34.12
C ASN A 324 -39.93 -19.70 -33.18
N LEU A 325 -39.03 -19.29 -32.28
CA LEU A 325 -38.51 -20.19 -31.24
C LEU A 325 -39.61 -20.58 -30.26
N PHE A 326 -40.39 -19.61 -29.78
CA PHE A 326 -41.50 -19.88 -28.86
C PHE A 326 -42.55 -20.82 -29.47
N GLU A 327 -42.89 -20.64 -30.75
CA GLU A 327 -43.78 -21.54 -31.48
C GLU A 327 -43.17 -22.95 -31.62
N ARG A 328 -41.91 -23.04 -32.05
CA ARG A 328 -41.21 -24.33 -32.24
C ARG A 328 -41.15 -25.14 -30.94
N PHE A 329 -40.75 -24.54 -29.83
CA PHE A 329 -40.61 -25.26 -28.56
C PHE A 329 -41.95 -25.54 -27.85
N ASN A 330 -43.05 -25.00 -28.36
CA ASN A 330 -44.40 -25.33 -27.87
C ASN A 330 -45.17 -26.29 -28.79
N ILE A 331 -44.98 -26.22 -30.11
CA ILE A 331 -45.74 -26.98 -31.12
C ILE A 331 -44.88 -28.06 -31.81
N GLU A 332 -43.66 -27.71 -32.24
CA GLU A 332 -42.77 -28.56 -33.04
C GLU A 332 -41.47 -28.90 -32.29
N ARG A 333 -41.60 -29.49 -31.10
CA ARG A 333 -40.47 -29.74 -30.19
C ARG A 333 -39.41 -30.67 -30.81
N PRO A 334 -38.12 -30.30 -30.76
CA PRO A 334 -37.02 -31.19 -31.14
C PRO A 334 -36.98 -32.46 -30.28
N ASN A 335 -36.55 -33.58 -30.86
CA ASN A 335 -36.48 -34.88 -30.17
C ASN A 335 -35.42 -34.93 -29.06
N ASP A 336 -34.41 -34.07 -29.15
CA ASP A 336 -33.28 -33.94 -28.23
C ASP A 336 -33.49 -32.84 -27.18
N PHE A 337 -34.65 -32.18 -27.17
CA PHE A 337 -35.03 -31.19 -26.18
C PHE A 337 -35.43 -31.85 -24.85
N THR A 338 -34.70 -31.55 -23.77
CA THR A 338 -34.87 -32.16 -22.45
C THR A 338 -35.62 -31.30 -21.45
N GLY A 339 -35.93 -30.03 -21.78
CA GLY A 339 -36.64 -29.08 -20.94
C GLY A 339 -38.18 -29.19 -21.01
N HIS A 340 -38.88 -28.37 -20.21
CA HIS A 340 -40.33 -28.22 -20.32
C HIS A 340 -40.74 -27.28 -21.46
N SER A 341 -42.03 -27.24 -21.80
CA SER A 341 -42.56 -26.30 -22.79
C SER A 341 -42.16 -24.87 -22.45
N MET A 342 -41.75 -24.09 -23.45
CA MET A 342 -41.31 -22.72 -23.23
C MET A 342 -42.45 -21.87 -22.63
N SER A 343 -42.20 -21.25 -21.48
CA SER A 343 -43.22 -20.61 -20.64
C SER A 343 -42.71 -19.32 -19.98
N VAL A 344 -43.63 -18.56 -19.38
CA VAL A 344 -43.26 -17.36 -18.58
C VAL A 344 -42.20 -17.75 -17.56
N SER A 345 -41.18 -16.92 -17.41
CA SER A 345 -39.97 -17.15 -16.61
C SER A 345 -38.79 -17.87 -17.27
N ASP A 346 -38.94 -18.41 -18.49
CA ASP A 346 -37.81 -18.96 -19.24
C ASP A 346 -36.94 -17.85 -19.85
N VAL A 347 -35.67 -18.13 -20.14
CA VAL A 347 -34.74 -17.18 -20.78
C VAL A 347 -34.19 -17.76 -22.08
N ILE A 348 -34.09 -16.92 -23.11
CA ILE A 348 -33.52 -17.26 -24.42
C ILE A 348 -32.29 -16.39 -24.65
N ILE A 349 -31.12 -17.01 -24.85
CA ILE A 349 -29.92 -16.30 -25.31
C ILE A 349 -29.78 -16.50 -26.81
N MET A 350 -29.56 -15.41 -27.55
CA MET A 350 -29.30 -15.43 -28.98
C MET A 350 -27.90 -14.89 -29.27
N ASN A 351 -27.10 -15.66 -29.99
CA ASN A 351 -25.84 -15.24 -30.58
C ASN A 351 -26.02 -15.06 -32.08
N ARG A 352 -25.84 -13.83 -32.58
CA ARG A 352 -25.91 -13.48 -34.01
C ARG A 352 -24.57 -13.01 -34.55
N GLY A 353 -23.55 -13.87 -34.46
CA GLY A 353 -22.20 -13.55 -34.95
C GLY A 353 -21.46 -12.63 -34.00
N GLY A 354 -21.31 -13.07 -32.74
CA GLY A 354 -20.65 -12.33 -31.65
C GLY A 354 -21.55 -11.33 -30.92
N ARG A 355 -22.75 -11.04 -31.45
CA ARG A 355 -23.75 -10.19 -30.75
C ARG A 355 -24.68 -11.06 -29.91
N LEU A 356 -24.45 -11.06 -28.60
CA LEU A 356 -25.24 -11.78 -27.61
C LEU A 356 -26.37 -10.89 -27.07
N ALA A 357 -27.56 -11.46 -26.93
CA ALA A 357 -28.67 -10.83 -26.22
C ALA A 357 -29.50 -11.91 -25.50
N ALA A 358 -29.88 -11.64 -24.25
CA ALA A 358 -30.72 -12.52 -23.44
C ALA A 358 -32.13 -11.94 -23.30
N TYR A 359 -33.14 -12.80 -23.44
CA TYR A 359 -34.56 -12.40 -23.45
C TYR A 359 -35.37 -13.26 -22.47
N TYR A 360 -35.99 -12.62 -21.49
CA TYR A 360 -36.97 -13.21 -20.59
C TYR A 360 -38.32 -13.40 -21.29
N VAL A 361 -38.89 -14.58 -21.18
CA VAL A 361 -40.25 -14.87 -21.66
C VAL A 361 -41.25 -14.30 -20.66
N ASP A 362 -41.95 -13.23 -21.07
CA ASP A 362 -42.92 -12.54 -20.23
C ASP A 362 -44.36 -13.00 -20.54
N SER A 363 -45.30 -12.59 -19.70
CA SER A 363 -46.74 -12.71 -19.88
C SER A 363 -47.24 -12.17 -21.22
N PHE A 364 -46.54 -11.20 -21.79
CA PHE A 364 -46.74 -10.71 -23.16
C PHE A 364 -45.40 -10.38 -23.82
N GLY A 365 -44.99 -11.21 -24.79
CA GLY A 365 -43.76 -11.00 -25.55
C GLY A 365 -42.50 -11.35 -24.77
N PHE A 366 -41.41 -10.64 -25.09
CA PHE A 366 -40.09 -10.90 -24.52
C PHE A 366 -39.47 -9.61 -24.01
N THR A 367 -38.81 -9.68 -22.86
CA THR A 367 -38.13 -8.54 -22.24
C THR A 367 -36.64 -8.82 -22.15
N GLU A 368 -35.79 -7.89 -22.60
CA GLU A 368 -34.34 -8.07 -22.59
C GLU A 368 -33.77 -8.06 -21.16
N LEU A 369 -32.79 -8.93 -20.91
CA LEU A 369 -32.03 -9.01 -19.66
C LEU A 369 -30.55 -8.64 -19.94
N PRO A 370 -30.14 -7.38 -19.75
CA PRO A 370 -28.82 -6.91 -20.16
C PRO A 370 -27.68 -7.60 -19.39
N ASP A 371 -27.87 -7.87 -18.10
CA ASP A 371 -26.81 -8.40 -17.25
C ASP A 371 -26.72 -9.94 -17.27
N PHE A 372 -27.72 -10.61 -17.84
CA PHE A 372 -27.86 -12.08 -17.75
C PHE A 372 -26.74 -12.81 -18.49
N VAL A 373 -26.31 -12.30 -19.65
CA VAL A 373 -25.18 -12.87 -20.40
C VAL A 373 -23.89 -12.75 -19.60
N ALA A 374 -23.61 -11.57 -19.04
CA ALA A 374 -22.42 -11.35 -18.21
C ALA A 374 -22.39 -12.27 -16.99
N GLN A 375 -23.53 -12.44 -16.30
CA GLN A 375 -23.68 -13.37 -15.18
C GLN A 375 -23.39 -14.82 -15.59
N ARG A 376 -23.85 -15.28 -16.77
CA ARG A 376 -23.58 -16.64 -17.26
C ARG A 376 -22.13 -16.85 -17.67
N VAL A 377 -21.49 -15.83 -18.25
CA VAL A 377 -20.05 -15.86 -18.59
C VAL A 377 -19.21 -15.91 -17.32
N GLU A 378 -19.50 -15.06 -16.32
CA GLU A 378 -18.84 -15.07 -15.02
C GLU A 378 -18.95 -16.44 -14.33
N MET A 379 -20.13 -17.06 -14.36
CA MET A 379 -20.32 -18.42 -13.82
C MET A 379 -19.56 -19.53 -14.55
N LEU A 380 -19.30 -19.36 -15.85
CA LEU A 380 -18.46 -20.29 -16.61
C LEU A 380 -16.98 -20.06 -16.32
N ASN A 381 -16.57 -18.80 -16.15
CA ASN A 381 -15.20 -18.39 -15.82
C ASN A 381 -14.82 -18.74 -14.37
N ASP A 382 -15.76 -18.73 -13.43
CA ASP A 382 -15.57 -19.17 -12.04
C ASP A 382 -15.40 -20.70 -11.93
N ASN A 383 -15.74 -21.45 -12.98
CA ASN A 383 -15.74 -22.91 -12.96
C ASN A 383 -15.31 -23.54 -14.30
N PRO A 384 -14.12 -23.15 -14.83
CA PRO A 384 -13.67 -23.54 -16.15
C PRO A 384 -13.39 -25.04 -16.18
N VAL A 385 -13.65 -25.69 -17.33
CA VAL A 385 -13.14 -27.04 -17.57
C VAL A 385 -11.62 -26.91 -17.70
N LYS A 386 -10.90 -27.04 -16.57
CA LYS A 386 -9.44 -26.97 -16.52
C LYS A 386 -8.85 -28.02 -17.46
N ALA A 387 -7.89 -27.61 -18.29
CA ALA A 387 -7.20 -28.47 -19.26
C ALA A 387 -6.34 -29.57 -18.61
N TYR A 388 -6.21 -29.52 -17.28
CA TYR A 388 -5.42 -30.41 -16.46
C TYR A 388 -6.27 -30.93 -15.29
N PRO A 389 -6.04 -32.17 -14.83
CA PRO A 389 -6.82 -32.73 -13.72
C PRO A 389 -6.68 -31.92 -12.43
N GLU A 390 -7.79 -31.68 -11.72
CA GLU A 390 -7.80 -30.88 -10.48
C GLU A 390 -7.10 -31.55 -9.29
N VAL A 391 -6.49 -30.73 -8.44
CA VAL A 391 -5.90 -31.18 -7.17
C VAL A 391 -7.00 -31.35 -6.13
N TYR A 392 -7.16 -32.56 -5.61
CA TYR A 392 -8.05 -32.81 -4.48
C TYR A 392 -7.43 -32.26 -3.19
N MET A 393 -7.95 -31.14 -2.69
CA MET A 393 -7.45 -30.42 -1.51
C MET A 393 -7.89 -31.03 -0.15
N GLY A 394 -8.62 -32.15 -0.14
CA GLY A 394 -9.08 -32.80 1.10
C GLY A 394 -8.19 -33.97 1.56
N THR A 395 -8.36 -34.39 2.81
CA THR A 395 -7.72 -35.61 3.34
C THR A 395 -8.43 -36.87 2.86
N LEU A 396 -7.77 -38.03 2.96
CA LEU A 396 -8.41 -39.33 2.68
C LEU A 396 -9.64 -39.55 3.59
N GLU A 397 -9.59 -39.09 4.84
CA GLU A 397 -10.72 -39.20 5.78
C GLU A 397 -11.92 -38.38 5.32
N LYS A 398 -11.69 -37.16 4.81
CA LYS A 398 -12.73 -36.30 4.23
C LYS A 398 -13.35 -36.95 2.99
N ALA A 399 -12.52 -37.48 2.09
CA ALA A 399 -12.99 -38.21 0.90
C ALA A 399 -13.83 -39.45 1.25
N MET A 400 -13.49 -40.15 2.33
CA MET A 400 -14.28 -41.29 2.83
C MET A 400 -15.63 -40.87 3.41
N GLN A 401 -15.72 -39.70 4.07
CA GLN A 401 -16.98 -39.14 4.57
C GLN A 401 -17.89 -38.68 3.44
N GLU A 402 -17.32 -38.06 2.42
CA GLU A 402 -18.02 -37.51 1.24
C GLU A 402 -18.33 -38.57 0.18
N ARG A 403 -17.91 -39.84 0.40
CA ARG A 403 -18.00 -40.95 -0.57
C ARG A 403 -17.31 -40.65 -1.91
N ASN A 404 -16.30 -39.79 -1.89
CA ASN A 404 -15.53 -39.37 -3.06
C ASN A 404 -14.08 -39.90 -3.01
N VAL A 405 -13.93 -41.16 -2.61
CA VAL A 405 -12.61 -41.79 -2.40
C VAL A 405 -11.84 -41.93 -3.72
N ASP A 406 -12.54 -42.18 -4.82
CA ASP A 406 -11.93 -42.39 -6.13
C ASP A 406 -11.24 -41.10 -6.63
N ALA A 407 -11.87 -39.92 -6.49
CA ALA A 407 -11.26 -38.64 -6.85
C ALA A 407 -10.00 -38.33 -6.03
N TYR A 408 -9.99 -38.66 -4.73
CA TYR A 408 -8.79 -38.53 -3.90
C TYR A 408 -7.67 -39.46 -4.38
N LEU A 409 -7.98 -40.72 -4.70
CA LEU A 409 -6.98 -41.69 -5.16
C LEU A 409 -6.40 -41.29 -6.53
N ASP A 410 -7.24 -40.80 -7.45
CA ASP A 410 -6.83 -40.32 -8.76
C ASP A 410 -5.96 -39.07 -8.66
N SER A 411 -6.36 -38.09 -7.84
CA SER A 411 -5.53 -36.90 -7.59
C SER A 411 -4.22 -37.24 -6.89
N ARG A 412 -4.21 -38.18 -5.93
CA ARG A 412 -2.97 -38.61 -5.27
C ARG A 412 -2.02 -39.32 -6.24
N LYS A 413 -2.54 -40.12 -7.17
CA LYS A 413 -1.75 -40.72 -8.25
C LYS A 413 -1.10 -39.63 -9.12
N LEU A 414 -1.88 -38.63 -9.52
CA LEU A 414 -1.38 -37.52 -10.33
C LEU A 414 -0.38 -36.62 -9.59
N ASN A 415 -0.47 -36.47 -8.27
CA ASN A 415 0.56 -35.79 -7.46
C ASN A 415 1.89 -36.55 -7.49
N ILE A 416 1.84 -37.89 -7.44
CA ILE A 416 3.03 -38.74 -7.57
C ILE A 416 3.60 -38.64 -9.00
N ASP A 417 2.75 -38.65 -10.01
CA ASP A 417 3.17 -38.52 -11.42
C ASP A 417 3.79 -37.13 -11.69
N CYS A 418 3.22 -36.06 -11.12
CA CYS A 418 3.76 -34.70 -11.15
C CYS A 418 5.12 -34.61 -10.46
N LYS A 419 5.26 -35.20 -9.26
CA LYS A 419 6.56 -35.30 -8.56
C LYS A 419 7.61 -35.98 -9.45
N ASN A 420 7.28 -37.14 -10.03
CA ASN A 420 8.21 -37.89 -10.87
C ASN A 420 8.61 -37.08 -12.12
N ALA A 421 7.67 -36.32 -12.69
CA ALA A 421 7.95 -35.43 -13.82
C ALA A 421 8.89 -34.28 -13.44
N ILE A 422 8.74 -33.70 -12.24
CA ILE A 422 9.67 -32.67 -11.72
C ILE A 422 11.08 -33.27 -11.54
N GLU A 423 11.18 -34.46 -10.95
CA GLU A 423 12.47 -35.15 -10.76
C GLU A 423 13.15 -35.45 -12.11
N GLN A 424 12.36 -35.91 -13.09
CA GLN A 424 12.84 -36.19 -14.44
C GLN A 424 13.28 -34.90 -15.15
N ALA A 425 12.48 -33.83 -15.10
CA ALA A 425 12.81 -32.54 -15.69
C ALA A 425 14.12 -31.96 -15.12
N ILE A 426 14.30 -32.06 -13.80
CA ILE A 426 15.56 -31.66 -13.16
C ILE A 426 16.73 -32.55 -13.60
N ALA A 427 16.54 -33.87 -13.68
CA ALA A 427 17.60 -34.80 -14.06
C ALA A 427 18.06 -34.61 -15.52
N GLU A 428 17.13 -34.35 -16.44
CA GLU A 428 17.39 -34.15 -17.88
C GLU A 428 17.89 -32.72 -18.18
N GLY A 429 17.38 -31.72 -17.45
CA GLY A 429 17.69 -30.30 -17.66
C GLY A 429 18.91 -29.78 -16.89
N PHE A 430 19.57 -30.60 -16.07
CA PHE A 430 20.73 -30.19 -15.25
C PHE A 430 22.07 -30.57 -15.90
N ASN A 431 22.82 -29.58 -16.37
CA ASN A 431 24.10 -29.78 -17.06
C ASN A 431 25.32 -29.94 -16.12
N GLY A 432 25.10 -30.07 -14.81
CA GLY A 432 26.15 -30.17 -13.79
C GLY A 432 26.56 -28.82 -13.17
N MET A 433 26.20 -27.69 -13.79
CA MET A 433 26.43 -26.35 -13.22
C MET A 433 25.15 -25.51 -13.07
N ARG A 434 24.19 -25.62 -14.00
CA ARG A 434 22.91 -24.90 -13.97
C ARG A 434 21.78 -25.75 -14.55
N LEU A 435 20.54 -25.43 -14.18
CA LEU A 435 19.35 -25.91 -14.87
C LEU A 435 19.16 -25.09 -16.16
N ASN A 436 18.71 -25.74 -17.23
CA ASN A 436 18.30 -25.02 -18.44
C ASN A 436 17.13 -24.07 -18.11
N PRO A 437 17.05 -22.90 -18.78
CA PRO A 437 15.83 -22.11 -18.77
C PRO A 437 14.69 -22.96 -19.34
N ASP A 438 13.46 -22.72 -18.89
CA ASP A 438 12.22 -23.37 -19.37
C ASP A 438 11.96 -24.81 -18.89
N VAL A 439 12.82 -25.39 -18.05
CA VAL A 439 12.63 -26.76 -17.51
C VAL A 439 11.32 -26.91 -16.71
N ALA A 440 10.82 -25.82 -16.12
CA ALA A 440 9.55 -25.81 -15.38
C ALA A 440 8.30 -25.73 -16.30
N VAL A 441 8.43 -25.17 -17.50
CA VAL A 441 7.33 -24.87 -18.43
C VAL A 441 6.59 -26.16 -18.81
N GLY A 442 7.32 -27.17 -19.31
CA GLY A 442 6.72 -28.43 -19.74
C GLY A 442 6.07 -29.25 -18.61
N VAL A 443 6.48 -29.05 -17.35
CA VAL A 443 5.83 -29.68 -16.20
C VAL A 443 4.53 -28.96 -15.85
N ILE A 444 4.53 -27.62 -15.90
CA ILE A 444 3.36 -26.76 -15.64
C ILE A 444 2.29 -26.96 -16.71
N GLU A 445 2.65 -27.05 -17.98
CA GLU A 445 1.71 -27.33 -19.08
C GLU A 445 1.00 -28.66 -18.94
N LYS A 446 1.73 -29.70 -18.48
CA LYS A 446 1.20 -31.06 -18.39
C LYS A 446 0.32 -31.30 -17.16
N TYR A 447 0.64 -30.69 -16.03
CA TYR A 447 0.00 -30.98 -14.74
C TYR A 447 -0.81 -29.81 -14.17
N GLY A 448 -0.69 -28.62 -14.74
CA GLY A 448 -1.34 -27.40 -14.27
C GLY A 448 -0.58 -26.70 -13.15
N GLU A 449 -0.73 -25.38 -13.08
CA GLU A 449 -0.05 -24.54 -12.07
C GLU A 449 -0.41 -24.94 -10.64
N GLU A 450 -1.68 -25.26 -10.38
CA GLU A 450 -2.17 -25.63 -9.04
C GLU A 450 -1.50 -26.91 -8.52
N ARG A 451 -1.33 -27.92 -9.38
CA ARG A 451 -0.73 -29.20 -8.98
C ARG A 451 0.78 -29.09 -8.78
N VAL A 452 1.46 -28.38 -9.68
CA VAL A 452 2.90 -28.14 -9.55
C VAL A 452 3.17 -27.33 -8.27
N ALA A 453 2.39 -26.27 -8.03
CA ALA A 453 2.48 -25.49 -6.80
C ALA A 453 2.21 -26.33 -5.54
N PHE A 454 1.16 -27.17 -5.56
CA PHE A 454 0.80 -28.04 -4.43
C PHE A 454 1.92 -29.04 -4.09
N VAL A 455 2.50 -29.72 -5.09
CA VAL A 455 3.57 -30.71 -4.88
C VAL A 455 4.86 -30.06 -4.38
N LEU A 456 5.22 -28.89 -4.93
CA LEU A 456 6.41 -28.14 -4.50
C LEU A 456 6.24 -27.56 -3.09
N ALA A 457 5.07 -26.99 -2.78
CA ALA A 457 4.75 -26.46 -1.46
C ALA A 457 4.74 -27.56 -0.39
N ASN A 458 4.15 -28.72 -0.69
CA ASN A 458 4.22 -29.89 0.18
C ASN A 458 5.67 -30.32 0.43
N THR A 459 6.51 -30.34 -0.60
CA THR A 459 7.93 -30.69 -0.48
C THR A 459 8.67 -29.71 0.44
N LEU A 460 8.44 -28.41 0.29
CA LEU A 460 9.04 -27.38 1.14
C LEU A 460 8.56 -27.45 2.59
N LYS A 461 7.28 -27.70 2.85
CA LYS A 461 6.75 -27.86 4.21
C LYS A 461 7.33 -29.08 4.93
N GLN A 462 7.47 -30.20 4.21
CA GLN A 462 8.07 -31.44 4.73
C GLN A 462 9.59 -31.35 4.92
N LEU A 463 10.27 -30.44 4.18
CA LEU A 463 11.71 -30.17 4.25
C LEU A 463 12.03 -28.78 4.82
N SER A 464 11.12 -28.20 5.61
CA SER A 464 11.22 -26.82 6.12
C SER A 464 12.47 -26.57 6.96
N TYR A 465 13.03 -27.63 7.56
CA TYR A 465 14.28 -27.62 8.32
C TYR A 465 15.55 -27.48 7.46
N ASP A 466 15.48 -27.66 6.13
CA ASP A 466 16.66 -27.62 5.25
C ASP A 466 16.98 -26.16 4.86
N GLY A 467 18.14 -25.67 5.33
CA GLY A 467 18.60 -24.30 5.12
C GLY A 467 19.07 -23.98 3.69
N ARG A 468 18.99 -24.93 2.75
CA ARG A 468 19.36 -24.71 1.34
C ARG A 468 18.23 -24.21 0.46
N PHE A 469 16.99 -24.22 0.96
CA PHE A 469 15.85 -23.57 0.31
C PHE A 469 15.78 -22.10 0.75
N SER A 470 15.52 -21.19 -0.19
CA SER A 470 15.38 -19.77 0.08
C SER A 470 14.16 -19.50 0.96
N ASP A 471 14.24 -18.48 1.82
CA ASP A 471 13.14 -18.11 2.69
C ASP A 471 11.94 -17.57 1.90
N GLY A 472 12.19 -16.94 0.75
CA GLY A 472 11.15 -16.57 -0.21
C GLY A 472 10.36 -17.77 -0.75
N ASN A 473 11.01 -18.91 -1.02
CA ASN A 473 10.33 -20.14 -1.46
C ASN A 473 9.54 -20.77 -0.31
N LYS A 474 10.08 -20.78 0.92
CA LYS A 474 9.38 -21.28 2.10
C LYS A 474 8.11 -20.48 2.40
N ARG A 475 8.20 -19.14 2.39
CA ARG A 475 7.05 -18.24 2.59
C ARG A 475 5.98 -18.40 1.50
N TRP A 476 6.40 -18.59 0.25
CA TRP A 476 5.48 -18.92 -0.85
C TRP A 476 4.74 -20.24 -0.60
N ALA A 477 5.44 -21.27 -0.14
CA ALA A 477 4.81 -22.55 0.21
C ALA A 477 3.85 -22.44 1.40
N ASP A 478 4.16 -21.60 2.40
CA ASP A 478 3.30 -21.38 3.56
C ASP A 478 1.93 -20.81 3.17
N GLY A 479 1.88 -19.98 2.12
CA GLY A 479 0.65 -19.44 1.54
C GLY A 479 -0.26 -20.45 0.83
N ILE A 480 0.20 -21.69 0.62
CA ILE A 480 -0.58 -22.76 -0.03
C ILE A 480 -1.07 -23.75 1.02
N ASP A 481 -2.39 -23.93 1.15
CA ASP A 481 -2.96 -24.86 2.14
C ASP A 481 -2.65 -26.33 1.78
N ILE A 482 -1.90 -27.01 2.65
CA ILE A 482 -1.57 -28.43 2.50
C ILE A 482 -2.07 -29.12 3.78
N PRO A 483 -3.22 -29.82 3.74
CA PRO A 483 -3.80 -30.43 4.93
C PRO A 483 -2.96 -31.61 5.42
N GLU A 484 -2.84 -31.76 6.74
CA GLU A 484 -2.22 -32.94 7.35
C GLU A 484 -3.01 -34.21 6.99
N ASN A 485 -2.39 -35.13 6.25
CA ASN A 485 -3.07 -36.30 5.69
C ASN A 485 -2.59 -37.59 6.34
N ILE A 486 -2.89 -37.73 7.64
CA ILE A 486 -2.49 -38.88 8.44
C ILE A 486 -3.55 -39.97 8.32
N SER A 487 -3.21 -41.09 7.67
CA SER A 487 -4.06 -42.28 7.61
C SER A 487 -3.37 -43.45 8.28
N ARG A 488 -4.02 -44.02 9.31
CA ARG A 488 -3.51 -45.16 10.09
C ARG A 488 -2.08 -44.92 10.64
N GLY A 489 -1.76 -43.68 11.02
CA GLY A 489 -0.46 -43.30 11.55
C GLY A 489 0.64 -43.11 10.51
N MET A 490 0.31 -43.14 9.21
CA MET A 490 1.23 -42.77 8.13
C MET A 490 0.80 -41.44 7.51
N ASP A 491 1.74 -40.52 7.37
CA ASP A 491 1.54 -39.28 6.64
C ASP A 491 1.64 -39.55 5.13
N LEU A 492 0.49 -39.47 4.45
CA LEU A 492 0.36 -39.72 3.01
C LEU A 492 0.93 -38.58 2.17
N ASN A 493 1.21 -37.42 2.76
CA ASN A 493 1.83 -36.30 2.06
C ASN A 493 3.31 -36.56 1.73
N ARG A 494 3.93 -37.52 2.42
CA ARG A 494 5.33 -37.90 2.19
C ARG A 494 5.56 -38.64 0.87
N ASP A 495 4.51 -39.19 0.25
CA ASP A 495 4.63 -40.00 -0.95
C ASP A 495 5.02 -39.20 -2.20
N TYR A 496 4.71 -37.90 -2.20
CA TYR A 496 4.98 -37.00 -3.32
C TYR A 496 5.97 -35.87 -2.95
N ILE A 497 6.91 -36.14 -2.02
CA ILE A 497 8.09 -35.30 -1.78
C ILE A 497 9.08 -35.47 -2.95
N VAL A 498 9.50 -34.35 -3.56
CA VAL A 498 10.49 -34.35 -4.65
C VAL A 498 11.89 -34.66 -4.10
N GLY A 499 12.47 -35.75 -4.59
CA GLY A 499 13.75 -36.33 -4.16
C GLY A 499 14.96 -35.84 -4.96
N SER A 500 15.06 -34.53 -5.22
CA SER A 500 16.22 -33.90 -5.87
C SER A 500 17.15 -33.20 -4.86
N HIS A 501 18.34 -32.80 -5.30
CA HIS A 501 19.26 -32.05 -4.44
C HIS A 501 18.66 -30.67 -4.08
N PRO A 502 18.58 -30.29 -2.78
CA PRO A 502 17.83 -29.09 -2.35
C PRO A 502 18.21 -27.78 -3.03
N ALA A 503 19.49 -27.55 -3.33
CA ALA A 503 19.93 -26.34 -4.04
C ALA A 503 19.47 -26.30 -5.51
N VAL A 504 19.40 -27.46 -6.18
CA VAL A 504 18.94 -27.57 -7.57
C VAL A 504 17.41 -27.48 -7.61
N LEU A 505 16.75 -28.13 -6.64
CA LEU A 505 15.30 -28.03 -6.47
C LEU A 505 14.86 -26.60 -6.11
N ASN A 506 15.63 -25.87 -5.30
CA ASN A 506 15.36 -24.46 -5.02
C ASN A 506 15.35 -23.62 -6.32
N GLY A 507 16.36 -23.80 -7.18
CA GLY A 507 16.40 -23.13 -8.47
C GLY A 507 15.24 -23.53 -9.40
N PHE A 508 14.78 -24.78 -9.36
CA PHE A 508 13.58 -25.20 -10.08
C PHE A 508 12.31 -24.54 -9.53
N ILE A 509 12.18 -24.38 -8.21
CA ILE A 509 11.06 -23.70 -7.58
C ILE A 509 11.03 -22.21 -7.97
N ASP A 510 12.18 -21.54 -8.00
CA ASP A 510 12.27 -20.15 -8.45
C ASP A 510 11.77 -20.00 -9.90
N MET A 511 12.16 -20.92 -10.80
CA MET A 511 11.68 -20.94 -12.19
C MET A 511 10.18 -21.23 -12.29
N ALA A 512 9.66 -22.21 -11.55
CA ALA A 512 8.24 -22.53 -11.54
C ALA A 512 7.39 -21.37 -11.00
N ARG A 513 7.85 -20.68 -9.96
CA ARG A 513 7.18 -19.49 -9.41
C ARG A 513 7.18 -18.33 -10.41
N LYS A 514 8.28 -18.12 -11.12
CA LYS A 514 8.36 -17.11 -12.18
C LYS A 514 7.35 -17.40 -13.29
N GLU A 515 7.31 -18.64 -13.78
CA GLU A 515 6.39 -19.05 -14.84
C GLU A 515 4.91 -18.94 -14.44
N ILE A 516 4.56 -19.39 -13.22
CA ILE A 516 3.19 -19.25 -12.69
C ILE A 516 2.80 -17.77 -12.55
N ARG A 517 3.75 -16.89 -12.15
CA ARG A 517 3.51 -15.44 -12.09
C ARG A 517 3.28 -14.86 -13.48
N THR A 518 4.08 -15.25 -14.48
CA THR A 518 3.92 -14.82 -15.87
C THR A 518 2.55 -15.20 -16.43
N ARG A 519 2.13 -16.47 -16.27
CA ARG A 519 0.83 -16.93 -16.75
C ARG A 519 -0.36 -16.27 -16.05
N LYS A 520 -0.25 -15.98 -14.76
CA LYS A 520 -1.27 -15.20 -14.04
C LYS A 520 -1.35 -13.76 -14.52
N LEU A 521 -0.23 -13.17 -14.92
CA LEU A 521 -0.21 -11.86 -15.58
C LEU A 521 -0.92 -11.93 -16.94
N GLU A 522 -0.65 -12.97 -17.73
CA GLU A 522 -1.31 -13.21 -19.03
C GLU A 522 -2.84 -13.38 -18.89
N GLU A 523 -3.29 -14.09 -17.85
CA GLU A 523 -4.71 -14.32 -17.56
C GLU A 523 -5.43 -13.05 -17.05
N VAL A 524 -4.74 -12.20 -16.27
CA VAL A 524 -5.27 -10.93 -15.75
C VAL A 524 -5.32 -9.84 -16.83
N LEU A 525 -4.40 -9.85 -17.80
CA LEU A 525 -4.27 -8.80 -18.81
C LEU A 525 -5.07 -9.06 -20.10
N GLY A 526 -5.57 -10.28 -20.34
CA GLY A 526 -6.40 -10.58 -21.52
C GLY A 526 -5.73 -10.30 -22.87
N VAL A 527 -4.39 -10.28 -22.92
CA VAL A 527 -3.62 -9.88 -24.10
C VAL A 527 -3.52 -11.03 -25.09
N LYS A 528 -3.79 -10.73 -26.37
CA LYS A 528 -3.49 -11.60 -27.51
C LYS A 528 -1.98 -11.83 -27.58
N ASN A 529 -1.54 -13.09 -27.57
CA ASN A 529 -0.14 -13.46 -27.78
C ASN A 529 0.46 -12.82 -29.05
N GLN A 530 1.29 -11.79 -28.88
CA GLN A 530 2.33 -11.41 -29.84
C GLN A 530 3.60 -11.12 -29.04
N HIS A 531 4.42 -12.15 -28.84
CA HIS A 531 5.72 -12.02 -28.22
C HIS A 531 6.65 -11.22 -29.15
N ILE A 532 7.14 -10.08 -28.70
CA ILE A 532 8.02 -9.19 -29.47
C ILE A 532 9.47 -9.69 -29.35
N THR A 533 10.16 -9.67 -30.48
CA THR A 533 11.57 -10.07 -30.65
C THR A 533 12.29 -9.04 -31.50
N GLU A 534 13.63 -9.09 -31.53
CA GLU A 534 14.46 -8.17 -32.34
C GLU A 534 14.17 -8.28 -33.85
N THR A 535 13.55 -9.37 -34.30
CA THR A 535 13.19 -9.62 -35.71
C THR A 535 11.72 -9.37 -36.01
N THR A 536 10.93 -8.90 -35.03
CA THR A 536 9.49 -8.68 -35.18
C THR A 536 9.20 -7.62 -36.24
N ARG A 537 8.29 -7.96 -37.15
CA ARG A 537 7.76 -7.15 -38.26
C ARG A 537 6.27 -7.42 -38.38
N GLY A 538 5.52 -6.51 -38.98
CA GLY A 538 4.07 -6.67 -39.12
C GLY A 538 3.27 -6.51 -37.82
N TYR A 539 3.87 -6.01 -36.74
CA TYR A 539 3.19 -5.87 -35.45
C TYR A 539 2.12 -4.78 -35.52
N GLU A 540 0.90 -5.07 -35.06
CA GLU A 540 -0.19 -4.09 -34.97
C GLU A 540 -0.30 -3.60 -33.52
N ALA A 541 0.19 -2.38 -33.28
CA ALA A 541 0.14 -1.76 -31.95
C ALA A 541 -1.27 -1.24 -31.64
N GLU A 542 -1.78 -1.56 -30.45
CA GLU A 542 -3.11 -1.10 -30.01
C GLU A 542 -3.21 0.43 -30.03
N GLY A 543 -4.27 0.97 -30.65
CA GLY A 543 -4.48 2.41 -30.77
C GLY A 543 -3.72 3.10 -31.92
N HIS A 544 -2.81 2.40 -32.60
CA HIS A 544 -2.04 2.96 -33.72
C HIS A 544 -2.36 2.27 -35.05
N THR A 545 -2.42 3.06 -36.13
CA THR A 545 -2.72 2.54 -37.48
C THR A 545 -1.47 2.10 -38.22
N GLY A 546 -1.53 0.94 -38.86
CA GLY A 546 -0.43 0.38 -39.67
C GLY A 546 0.41 -0.62 -38.88
N THR A 547 1.40 -1.21 -39.55
CA THR A 547 2.29 -2.23 -38.99
C THR A 547 3.61 -1.65 -38.54
N TRP A 548 4.24 -2.31 -37.57
CA TRP A 548 5.45 -1.86 -36.90
C TRP A 548 6.51 -2.97 -36.87
N TYR A 549 7.78 -2.57 -36.84
CA TYR A 549 8.91 -3.48 -36.73
C TYR A 549 9.92 -3.04 -35.68
N ALA A 550 10.58 -4.01 -35.04
CA ALA A 550 11.60 -3.76 -34.03
C ALA A 550 12.86 -3.14 -34.64
N MET A 551 13.34 -2.06 -34.02
CA MET A 551 14.52 -1.28 -34.44
C MET A 551 15.68 -1.36 -33.46
N ASP A 552 15.38 -1.33 -32.16
CA ASP A 552 16.37 -1.37 -31.06
C ASP A 552 15.75 -2.10 -29.87
N MET A 553 16.60 -2.64 -28.99
CA MET A 553 16.18 -3.37 -27.80
C MET A 553 17.04 -3.00 -26.60
N LYS A 554 16.38 -2.81 -25.46
CA LYS A 554 17.05 -2.69 -24.16
C LYS A 554 16.40 -3.57 -23.11
N THR A 555 17.22 -4.05 -22.19
CA THR A 555 16.77 -4.80 -21.02
C THR A 555 16.81 -3.92 -19.79
N TYR A 556 15.69 -3.84 -19.09
CA TYR A 556 15.52 -3.12 -17.83
C TYR A 556 14.88 -4.07 -16.82
N HIS A 557 15.47 -4.22 -15.63
CA HIS A 557 15.01 -5.16 -14.59
C HIS A 557 14.72 -6.61 -15.05
N GLY A 558 15.42 -7.08 -16.09
CA GLY A 558 15.27 -8.44 -16.62
C GLY A 558 14.14 -8.63 -17.63
N GLU A 559 13.39 -7.58 -17.96
CA GLU A 559 12.40 -7.53 -19.05
C GLU A 559 12.99 -6.77 -20.25
N ARG A 560 12.64 -7.21 -21.47
CA ARG A 560 13.10 -6.56 -22.71
C ARG A 560 12.04 -5.60 -23.24
N PHE A 561 12.51 -4.44 -23.67
CA PHE A 561 11.70 -3.39 -24.28
C PHE A 561 12.24 -3.11 -25.68
N PHE A 562 11.34 -2.98 -26.63
CA PHE A 562 11.64 -2.85 -28.05
C PHE A 562 11.17 -1.49 -28.55
N GLN A 563 12.07 -0.75 -29.19
CA GLN A 563 11.71 0.43 -29.97
C GLN A 563 11.13 -0.05 -31.30
N MET A 564 9.87 0.27 -31.57
CA MET A 564 9.17 -0.13 -32.79
C MET A 564 9.00 1.05 -33.72
N ARG A 565 9.28 0.83 -35.01
CA ARG A 565 9.11 1.83 -36.07
C ARG A 565 8.01 1.42 -37.04
N ASN A 566 7.25 2.40 -37.50
CA ASN A 566 6.19 2.17 -38.46
C ASN A 566 6.76 1.72 -39.83
N GLU A 567 6.20 0.67 -40.42
CA GLU A 567 6.68 0.11 -41.68
C GLU A 567 6.31 0.96 -42.91
N GLU A 568 5.14 1.60 -42.90
CA GLU A 568 4.65 2.41 -44.02
C GLU A 568 5.29 3.80 -44.03
N TYR A 569 5.39 4.44 -42.86
CA TYR A 569 5.80 5.83 -42.73
C TYR A 569 7.23 6.00 -42.21
N GLY A 570 7.88 4.95 -41.70
CA GLY A 570 9.28 4.99 -41.27
C GLY A 570 9.56 6.10 -40.26
N GLN A 571 10.50 6.99 -40.58
CA GLN A 571 10.90 8.13 -39.72
C GLN A 571 9.96 9.34 -39.82
N ASP A 572 8.96 9.32 -40.69
CA ASP A 572 8.00 10.43 -40.84
C ASP A 572 6.96 10.45 -39.69
N VAL A 573 6.90 9.37 -38.90
CA VAL A 573 6.11 9.26 -37.66
C VAL A 573 7.02 8.89 -36.49
N ALA A 574 6.58 9.20 -35.27
CA ALA A 574 7.32 8.85 -34.07
C ALA A 574 7.35 7.33 -33.87
N ASP A 575 8.45 6.82 -33.32
CA ASP A 575 8.56 5.43 -32.89
C ASP A 575 7.72 5.22 -31.61
N ILE A 576 7.47 3.97 -31.25
CA ILE A 576 6.82 3.56 -30.00
C ILE A 576 7.73 2.59 -29.23
N ILE A 577 7.51 2.41 -27.93
CA ILE A 577 8.18 1.37 -27.13
C ILE A 577 7.16 0.34 -26.69
N VAL A 578 7.49 -0.93 -26.90
CA VAL A 578 6.63 -2.09 -26.58
C VAL A 578 7.42 -3.07 -25.72
N SER A 579 6.79 -3.69 -24.73
CA SER A 579 7.40 -4.75 -23.92
C SER A 579 7.54 -6.06 -24.71
N GLU A 580 8.33 -7.01 -24.22
CA GLU A 580 8.48 -8.32 -24.87
C GLU A 580 7.17 -9.11 -24.98
N ASN A 581 6.18 -8.77 -24.14
CA ASN A 581 4.85 -9.38 -24.13
C ASN A 581 3.86 -8.66 -25.08
N GLY A 582 4.29 -7.64 -25.81
CA GLY A 582 3.45 -6.93 -26.77
C GLY A 582 2.61 -5.80 -26.16
N THR A 583 2.90 -5.36 -24.93
CA THR A 583 2.23 -4.21 -24.29
C THR A 583 2.85 -2.90 -24.74
N LEU A 584 2.04 -1.94 -25.19
CA LEU A 584 2.50 -0.57 -25.49
C LEU A 584 2.92 0.13 -24.20
N VAL A 585 4.18 0.58 -24.11
CA VAL A 585 4.79 1.20 -22.92
C VAL A 585 4.95 2.71 -23.10
N ALA A 586 5.34 3.16 -24.29
CA ALA A 586 5.51 4.58 -24.56
C ALA A 586 5.20 4.93 -26.02
N GLU A 587 4.67 6.14 -26.23
CA GLU A 587 4.36 6.72 -27.54
C GLU A 587 5.17 8.00 -27.79
N ASP A 588 5.12 8.53 -29.02
CA ASP A 588 5.81 9.77 -29.43
C ASP A 588 7.35 9.76 -29.25
N ILE A 589 7.99 8.62 -29.51
CA ILE A 589 9.43 8.43 -29.32
C ILE A 589 10.23 8.87 -30.55
N TRP A 590 10.98 9.98 -30.42
CA TRP A 590 11.84 10.51 -31.50
C TRP A 590 13.33 10.21 -31.30
N HIS A 591 13.75 9.90 -30.07
CA HIS A 591 15.16 9.75 -29.68
C HIS A 591 15.45 8.41 -28.99
N GLY A 592 14.69 7.37 -29.33
CA GLY A 592 14.83 6.02 -28.77
C GLY A 592 14.64 6.02 -27.26
N PHE A 593 15.49 5.27 -26.54
CA PHE A 593 15.46 5.18 -25.07
C PHE A 593 16.06 6.41 -24.37
N ASP A 594 15.49 7.59 -24.63
CA ASP A 594 15.81 8.86 -23.97
C ASP A 594 15.21 8.94 -22.55
N GLU A 595 15.21 10.13 -21.93
CA GLU A 595 14.71 10.30 -20.56
C GLU A 595 13.21 10.07 -20.46
N GLY A 596 12.41 10.58 -21.40
CA GLY A 596 10.96 10.38 -21.43
C GLY A 596 10.57 8.92 -21.64
N ALA A 597 11.29 8.21 -22.52
CA ALA A 597 11.13 6.77 -22.68
C ALA A 597 11.41 5.98 -21.39
N ARG A 598 12.47 6.35 -20.65
CA ARG A 598 12.84 5.66 -19.40
C ARG A 598 11.87 5.97 -18.27
N GLU A 599 11.31 7.18 -18.22
CA GLU A 599 10.24 7.53 -17.28
C GLU A 599 9.02 6.64 -17.51
N ALA A 600 8.55 6.51 -18.76
CA ALA A 600 7.43 5.63 -19.10
C ALA A 600 7.71 4.15 -18.80
N ILE A 601 8.94 3.66 -19.09
CA ILE A 601 9.36 2.30 -18.72
C ILE A 601 9.39 2.12 -17.20
N SER A 602 9.84 3.13 -16.44
CA SER A 602 9.87 3.07 -14.98
C SER A 602 8.46 2.99 -14.40
N GLU A 603 7.52 3.78 -14.93
CA GLU A 603 6.11 3.73 -14.55
C GLU A 603 5.48 2.37 -14.88
N TYR A 604 5.73 1.84 -16.08
CA TYR A 604 5.26 0.50 -16.46
C TYR A 604 5.82 -0.59 -15.53
N LEU A 605 7.11 -0.55 -15.20
CA LEU A 605 7.73 -1.53 -14.30
C LEU A 605 7.12 -1.44 -12.89
N GLU A 606 6.85 -0.22 -12.40
CA GLU A 606 6.19 0.02 -11.12
C GLU A 606 4.75 -0.54 -11.10
N GLU A 607 3.96 -0.27 -12.14
CA GLU A 607 2.60 -0.82 -12.29
C GLU A 607 2.59 -2.37 -12.33
N ASN A 608 3.64 -2.97 -12.88
CA ASN A 608 3.84 -4.42 -12.93
C ASN A 608 4.52 -5.00 -11.67
N GLY A 609 4.70 -4.19 -10.63
CA GLY A 609 5.17 -4.60 -9.31
C GLY A 609 6.68 -4.76 -9.18
N ALA A 610 7.48 -4.14 -10.05
CA ALA A 610 8.90 -3.97 -9.84
C ALA A 610 9.13 -2.84 -8.82
N THR A 611 9.93 -3.12 -7.80
CA THR A 611 10.12 -2.21 -6.68
C THR A 611 11.56 -2.25 -6.17
N VAL A 612 11.88 -1.33 -5.25
CA VAL A 612 13.18 -1.33 -4.56
C VAL A 612 13.45 -2.64 -3.80
N TYR A 613 12.43 -3.44 -3.45
CA TYR A 613 12.61 -4.76 -2.82
C TYR A 613 13.20 -5.83 -3.74
N ASP A 614 13.13 -5.62 -5.07
CA ASP A 614 13.72 -6.56 -6.02
C ASP A 614 15.25 -6.41 -6.13
N LEU A 615 15.82 -5.37 -5.51
CA LEU A 615 17.25 -5.14 -5.44
C LEU A 615 17.89 -5.99 -4.33
N ILE A 616 18.89 -6.79 -4.70
CA ILE A 616 19.74 -7.52 -3.75
C ILE A 616 20.86 -6.61 -3.22
N ASP A 617 21.40 -5.77 -4.09
CA ASP A 617 22.44 -4.78 -3.77
C ASP A 617 22.05 -3.43 -4.37
N LEU A 618 22.42 -2.33 -3.71
CA LEU A 618 22.42 -1.01 -4.33
C LEU A 618 23.64 -0.90 -5.27
N PRO A 619 23.45 -0.64 -6.58
CA PRO A 619 24.56 -0.52 -7.51
C PRO A 619 25.42 0.72 -7.23
N ASP A 620 26.71 0.64 -7.60
CA ASP A 620 27.61 1.79 -7.53
C ASP A 620 27.12 2.92 -8.46
N GLN A 621 27.32 4.17 -8.09
CA GLN A 621 26.83 5.37 -8.81
C GLN A 621 25.31 5.56 -8.86
N ALA A 622 24.52 4.66 -8.27
CA ALA A 622 23.08 4.84 -8.13
C ALA A 622 22.74 6.13 -7.35
N THR A 623 21.60 6.73 -7.69
CA THR A 623 21.06 7.88 -6.94
C THR A 623 19.87 7.42 -6.12
N VAL A 624 19.98 7.52 -4.80
CA VAL A 624 18.93 7.15 -3.86
C VAL A 624 18.26 8.41 -3.35
N ILE A 625 16.94 8.43 -3.36
CA ILE A 625 16.12 9.49 -2.79
C ILE A 625 15.46 8.92 -1.54
N LEU A 626 15.69 9.55 -0.39
CA LEU A 626 15.08 9.17 0.88
C LEU A 626 13.68 9.77 1.03
N ALA A 627 12.89 9.23 1.94
CA ALA A 627 11.51 9.67 2.21
C ALA A 627 11.39 11.13 2.67
N ASP A 628 12.45 11.69 3.28
CA ASP A 628 12.53 13.11 3.65
C ASP A 628 12.95 14.03 2.48
N GLY A 629 13.15 13.47 1.28
CA GLY A 629 13.59 14.16 0.08
C GLY A 629 15.11 14.29 -0.06
N THR A 630 15.90 13.76 0.88
CA THR A 630 17.36 13.78 0.79
C THR A 630 17.84 12.94 -0.38
N VAL A 631 18.71 13.53 -1.22
CA VAL A 631 19.31 12.85 -2.36
C VAL A 631 20.72 12.38 -2.00
N MET A 632 20.94 11.08 -2.14
CA MET A 632 22.15 10.36 -1.79
C MET A 632 22.75 9.72 -3.03
N LYS A 633 24.06 9.86 -3.21
CA LYS A 633 24.81 9.19 -4.26
C LYS A 633 25.59 8.00 -3.69
N ILE A 634 25.39 6.83 -4.28
CA ILE A 634 26.08 5.60 -3.88
C ILE A 634 27.45 5.57 -4.54
N MET A 635 28.51 5.41 -3.74
CA MET A 635 29.89 5.43 -4.24
C MET A 635 30.40 4.04 -4.62
N GLU A 636 29.97 3.02 -3.87
CA GLU A 636 30.34 1.62 -4.06
C GLU A 636 29.11 0.73 -3.86
N GLN A 637 29.06 -0.40 -4.56
CA GLN A 637 27.97 -1.37 -4.45
C GLN A 637 27.85 -1.87 -3.00
N GLN A 638 26.64 -1.86 -2.46
CA GLN A 638 26.37 -2.20 -1.06
C GLN A 638 25.21 -3.20 -0.95
N PRO A 639 25.35 -4.26 -0.14
CA PRO A 639 24.28 -5.22 0.08
C PRO A 639 23.13 -4.59 0.86
N ILE A 640 21.91 -4.88 0.44
CA ILE A 640 20.70 -4.42 1.11
C ILE A 640 20.37 -5.37 2.26
N SER A 641 20.00 -4.81 3.42
CA SER A 641 19.46 -5.56 4.54
C SER A 641 18.02 -5.13 4.80
N THR A 642 17.09 -6.09 4.71
CA THR A 642 15.66 -5.92 5.00
C THR A 642 15.26 -6.40 6.40
N ASP A 643 16.22 -6.95 7.16
CA ASP A 643 15.96 -7.62 8.44
C ASP A 643 16.21 -6.71 9.64
N THR A 644 16.62 -5.46 9.40
CA THR A 644 16.92 -4.50 10.45
C THR A 644 16.62 -3.07 10.01
N TRP A 645 16.19 -2.24 10.97
CA TRP A 645 16.06 -0.79 10.77
C TRP A 645 17.38 -0.04 10.92
N GLU A 646 18.45 -0.71 11.39
CA GLU A 646 19.75 -0.08 11.55
C GLU A 646 20.27 0.52 10.23
N PRO A 647 20.89 1.71 10.28
CA PRO A 647 21.43 2.36 9.10
C PRO A 647 22.70 1.65 8.64
N THR A 648 22.52 0.66 7.76
CA THR A 648 23.58 -0.20 7.19
C THR A 648 24.15 0.34 5.88
N LEU A 649 23.40 1.20 5.18
CA LEU A 649 23.77 1.77 3.90
C LEU A 649 24.45 3.13 4.08
N THR A 650 25.38 3.47 3.18
CA THR A 650 26.14 4.71 3.21
C THR A 650 26.12 5.39 1.84
N GLY A 651 25.95 6.72 1.82
CA GLY A 651 25.95 7.51 0.59
C GLY A 651 26.46 8.93 0.82
N GLN A 652 26.70 9.66 -0.27
CA GLN A 652 27.09 11.07 -0.22
C GLN A 652 25.92 11.97 -0.57
N ASN A 653 25.63 12.95 0.28
CA ASN A 653 24.61 13.95 -0.01
C ASN A 653 25.10 14.95 -1.09
N LEU A 654 24.24 15.89 -1.50
CA LEU A 654 24.59 16.92 -2.51
C LEU A 654 25.77 17.83 -2.11
N ARG A 655 26.17 17.85 -0.82
CA ARG A 655 27.33 18.60 -0.31
C ARG A 655 28.61 17.76 -0.30
N GLY A 656 28.53 16.48 -0.65
CA GLY A 656 29.64 15.53 -0.60
C GLY A 656 29.93 15.00 0.80
N GLU A 657 29.02 15.19 1.75
CA GLU A 657 29.13 14.65 3.11
C GLU A 657 28.61 13.22 3.13
N GLU A 658 29.35 12.32 3.78
CA GLU A 658 28.98 10.93 3.93
C GLU A 658 27.97 10.76 5.06
N GLN A 659 26.85 10.09 4.77
CA GLN A 659 25.78 9.84 5.73
C GLN A 659 25.30 8.39 5.61
N LYS A 660 24.98 7.80 6.76
CA LYS A 660 24.36 6.47 6.85
C LYS A 660 22.85 6.57 6.87
N PHE A 661 22.18 5.60 6.28
CA PHE A 661 20.72 5.53 6.22
C PHE A 661 20.24 4.07 6.18
N SER A 662 18.99 3.85 6.56
CA SER A 662 18.33 2.55 6.52
C SER A 662 17.74 2.25 5.13
N PHE A 663 17.61 0.98 4.77
CA PHE A 663 16.87 0.58 3.57
C PHE A 663 15.42 1.09 3.60
N PHE A 664 14.80 1.12 4.79
CA PHE A 664 13.42 1.57 4.97
C PHE A 664 13.23 3.08 4.85
N GLU A 665 14.32 3.85 4.79
CA GLU A 665 14.29 5.30 4.51
C GLU A 665 14.25 5.60 3.02
N ILE A 666 14.48 4.61 2.16
CA ILE A 666 14.51 4.80 0.71
C ILE A 666 13.09 5.02 0.21
N HIS A 667 12.89 6.12 -0.51
CA HIS A 667 11.67 6.38 -1.27
C HIS A 667 11.80 5.89 -2.71
N LYS A 668 12.97 6.11 -3.32
CA LYS A 668 13.21 5.80 -4.74
C LYS A 668 14.69 5.58 -5.01
N VAL A 669 15.01 4.65 -5.91
CA VAL A 669 16.37 4.38 -6.39
C VAL A 669 16.40 4.57 -7.90
N ARG A 670 17.29 5.45 -8.36
CA ARG A 670 17.65 5.60 -9.77
C ARG A 670 18.90 4.80 -10.07
N GLU A 671 18.76 3.77 -10.89
CA GLU A 671 19.85 2.93 -11.34
C GLU A 671 20.76 3.62 -12.37
N ASN A 672 21.94 3.05 -12.62
CA ASN A 672 22.90 3.56 -13.61
C ASN A 672 22.36 3.60 -15.04
N ASN A 673 21.41 2.73 -15.35
CA ASN A 673 20.74 2.64 -16.65
C ASN A 673 19.67 3.75 -16.83
N GLY A 674 19.39 4.53 -15.78
CA GLY A 674 18.42 5.63 -15.74
C GLY A 674 16.99 5.22 -15.39
N ILE A 675 16.75 3.96 -15.00
CA ILE A 675 15.46 3.49 -14.49
C ILE A 675 15.28 3.86 -13.04
N ASP A 676 14.04 4.20 -12.72
CA ASP A 676 13.60 4.58 -11.39
C ASP A 676 12.77 3.46 -10.78
N LEU A 677 13.27 2.85 -9.71
CA LEU A 677 12.48 1.97 -8.85
C LEU A 677 11.96 2.73 -7.64
N LYS A 678 10.66 2.62 -7.38
CA LYS A 678 10.06 3.20 -6.17
C LYS A 678 9.90 2.18 -5.06
N MET A 679 9.97 2.67 -3.84
CA MET A 679 9.53 1.91 -2.67
C MET A 679 8.01 1.76 -2.76
N PRO A 680 7.45 0.55 -2.62
CA PRO A 680 6.03 0.35 -2.80
C PRO A 680 5.24 1.03 -1.69
N GLU A 681 4.12 1.65 -2.08
CA GLU A 681 3.13 2.19 -1.13
C GLU A 681 2.31 1.04 -0.54
N ASN A 682 2.92 0.26 0.34
CA ASN A 682 2.23 -0.83 1.01
C ASN A 682 1.46 -0.29 2.22
N HIS A 683 0.15 -0.59 2.26
CA HIS A 683 -0.70 -0.28 3.40
C HIS A 683 -0.65 -1.44 4.41
N TYR A 684 0.16 -1.29 5.46
CA TYR A 684 0.30 -2.19 6.60
C TYR A 684 -0.43 -1.70 7.86
N ILE A 685 -0.73 -0.41 7.97
CA ILE A 685 -1.41 0.16 9.14
C ILE A 685 -2.85 0.48 8.76
N ASP A 686 -3.79 -0.38 9.16
CA ASP A 686 -5.23 -0.13 8.94
C ASP A 686 -5.76 0.96 9.87
N GLN A 687 -5.32 0.95 11.13
CA GLN A 687 -5.72 1.91 12.15
C GLN A 687 -4.72 1.99 13.30
N TYR A 688 -4.71 3.13 13.97
CA TYR A 688 -4.03 3.37 15.23
C TYR A 688 -4.99 3.09 16.38
N TYR A 689 -4.47 2.65 17.51
CA TYR A 689 -5.25 2.58 18.74
C TYR A 689 -4.56 3.30 19.89
N VAL A 690 -5.38 3.82 20.79
CA VAL A 690 -4.96 4.43 22.04
C VAL A 690 -5.62 3.71 23.19
N ILE A 691 -4.82 3.31 24.18
CA ILE A 691 -5.26 2.65 25.40
C ILE A 691 -5.14 3.65 26.54
N GLU A 692 -6.24 3.84 27.29
CA GLU A 692 -6.27 4.78 28.43
C GLU A 692 -5.34 4.35 29.57
N ASP A 693 -5.35 3.06 29.92
CA ASP A 693 -4.53 2.49 30.98
C ASP A 693 -4.38 0.97 30.81
N LEU A 694 -3.17 0.50 30.53
CA LEU A 694 -2.81 -0.92 30.44
C LEU A 694 -2.93 -1.64 31.79
N ALA A 695 -2.86 -0.92 32.92
CA ALA A 695 -2.93 -1.52 34.26
C ALA A 695 -4.36 -1.72 34.78
N ALA A 696 -5.38 -1.28 34.04
CA ALA A 696 -6.78 -1.33 34.46
C ALA A 696 -7.29 -2.77 34.69
N LYS A 697 -7.82 -3.04 35.88
CA LYS A 697 -8.33 -4.38 36.29
C LYS A 697 -9.72 -4.76 35.76
N GLY A 698 -10.25 -4.01 34.80
CA GLY A 698 -11.49 -4.27 34.06
C GLY A 698 -11.27 -3.91 32.59
N GLY A 699 -12.02 -4.54 31.67
CA GLY A 699 -11.75 -4.52 30.22
C GLY A 699 -11.18 -3.20 29.70
N MET A 700 -10.03 -3.29 29.02
CA MET A 700 -9.27 -2.13 28.53
C MET A 700 -10.15 -1.25 27.64
N LYS A 701 -10.12 0.05 27.88
CA LYS A 701 -10.71 1.03 26.97
C LYS A 701 -9.71 1.28 25.84
N ILE A 702 -10.10 0.88 24.64
CA ILE A 702 -9.30 1.00 23.43
C ILE A 702 -10.09 1.86 22.44
N GLU A 703 -9.55 3.03 22.11
CA GLU A 703 -10.08 3.90 21.07
C GLU A 703 -9.27 3.74 19.79
N ARG A 704 -9.94 3.81 18.63
CA ARG A 704 -9.34 3.56 17.31
C ARG A 704 -9.42 4.78 16.42
N TYR A 705 -8.34 5.05 15.71
CA TYR A 705 -8.12 6.24 14.91
C TYR A 705 -7.56 5.86 13.54
N LYS A 706 -7.97 6.54 12.47
CA LYS A 706 -7.42 6.32 11.12
C LYS A 706 -6.18 7.13 10.82
N ASP A 707 -5.93 8.16 11.62
CA ASP A 707 -4.91 9.18 11.42
C ASP A 707 -3.99 9.22 12.63
N LEU A 708 -2.68 9.23 12.37
CA LEU A 708 -1.66 9.25 13.42
C LEU A 708 -1.73 10.54 14.25
N GLY A 709 -1.98 11.69 13.63
CA GLY A 709 -2.08 12.97 14.33
C GLY A 709 -3.25 13.00 15.32
N ALA A 710 -4.40 12.46 14.93
CA ALA A 710 -5.55 12.30 15.81
C ALA A 710 -5.25 11.32 16.97
N ALA A 711 -4.56 10.21 16.69
CA ALA A 711 -4.16 9.25 17.71
C ALA A 711 -3.16 9.85 18.72
N LEU A 712 -2.14 10.57 18.22
CA LEU A 712 -1.17 11.29 19.06
C LEU A 712 -1.85 12.34 19.92
N GLY A 713 -2.75 13.15 19.33
CA GLY A 713 -3.53 14.13 20.09
C GLY A 713 -4.35 13.49 21.22
N ALA A 714 -4.99 12.35 20.95
CA ALA A 714 -5.71 11.60 21.98
C ALA A 714 -4.76 11.03 23.04
N TYR A 715 -3.62 10.45 22.64
CA TYR A 715 -2.61 9.91 23.54
C TYR A 715 -2.00 10.96 24.47
N TYR A 716 -1.68 12.15 23.95
CA TYR A 716 -1.12 13.25 24.74
C TYR A 716 -2.15 13.88 25.68
N SER A 717 -3.44 13.82 25.35
CA SER A 717 -4.51 14.28 26.25
C SER A 717 -4.73 13.37 27.47
N LEU A 718 -4.15 12.15 27.46
CA LEU A 718 -4.23 11.23 28.58
C LEU A 718 -3.15 11.54 29.61
N PRO A 719 -3.47 11.43 30.92
CA PRO A 719 -2.53 11.78 31.97
C PRO A 719 -1.38 10.77 32.07
N ASN A 720 -0.16 11.27 32.27
CA ASN A 720 1.07 10.46 32.28
C ASN A 720 1.18 9.51 33.50
N HIS A 721 0.40 9.71 34.55
CA HIS A 721 0.36 8.80 35.69
C HIS A 721 -0.31 7.45 35.38
N LYS A 722 -1.01 7.33 34.24
CA LYS A 722 -1.59 6.07 33.74
C LYS A 722 -0.62 5.37 32.80
N MET A 723 -0.70 4.04 32.74
CA MET A 723 0.08 3.24 31.79
C MET A 723 -0.57 3.28 30.39
N LYS A 724 -0.67 4.47 29.80
CA LYS A 724 -1.26 4.69 28.48
C LYS A 724 -0.39 4.11 27.37
N ALA A 725 -1.01 3.68 26.28
CA ALA A 725 -0.29 3.15 25.12
C ALA A 725 -0.88 3.65 23.81
N LEU A 726 0.00 3.86 22.82
CA LEU A 726 -0.37 4.09 21.42
C LEU A 726 0.26 3.00 20.58
N GLY A 727 -0.55 2.38 19.73
CA GLY A 727 -0.09 1.31 18.84
C GLY A 727 -0.84 1.29 17.52
N ILE A 728 -0.53 0.28 16.71
CA ILE A 728 -1.16 0.04 15.42
C ILE A 728 -1.88 -1.31 15.42
N GLU A 729 -3.00 -1.38 14.72
CA GLU A 729 -3.73 -2.61 14.45
C GLU A 729 -3.78 -2.82 12.94
N ASN A 730 -3.45 -4.04 12.51
CA ASN A 730 -3.51 -4.46 11.11
C ASN A 730 -4.37 -5.72 10.96
N THR A 731 -5.11 -5.81 9.86
CA THR A 731 -5.93 -6.96 9.50
C THR A 731 -5.38 -7.75 8.30
N ALA A 732 -4.56 -7.15 7.43
CA ALA A 732 -3.90 -7.82 6.30
C ALA A 732 -2.64 -7.05 5.83
N PRO A 733 -1.58 -7.70 5.33
CA PRO A 733 -1.39 -9.15 5.18
C PRO A 733 -0.96 -9.83 6.50
N LEU A 734 -0.56 -9.07 7.52
CA LEU A 734 -0.14 -9.58 8.83
C LEU A 734 -1.11 -9.08 9.90
N ARG A 735 -2.06 -9.94 10.28
CA ARG A 735 -3.03 -9.60 11.31
C ARG A 735 -2.36 -9.51 12.68
N GLY A 736 -2.53 -8.39 13.37
CA GLY A 736 -2.06 -8.22 14.74
C GLY A 736 -2.16 -6.78 15.24
N SER A 737 -1.71 -6.58 16.47
CA SER A 737 -1.64 -5.26 17.11
C SER A 737 -0.32 -5.15 17.87
N LEU A 738 0.38 -4.04 17.72
CA LEU A 738 1.64 -3.76 18.44
C LEU A 738 1.61 -2.35 19.01
N ASP A 739 2.12 -2.21 20.24
CA ASP A 739 2.35 -0.91 20.86
C ASP A 739 3.61 -0.29 20.25
N PHE A 740 3.54 0.99 19.92
CA PHE A 740 4.69 1.80 19.50
C PHE A 740 5.19 2.69 20.62
N ILE A 741 4.30 3.14 21.51
CA ILE A 741 4.63 3.93 22.69
C ILE A 741 3.89 3.35 23.88
N GLN A 742 4.58 3.22 25.00
CA GLN A 742 3.97 2.98 26.30
C GLN A 742 4.48 4.00 27.31
N CYS A 743 3.58 4.65 28.04
CA CYS A 743 3.95 5.43 29.20
C CYS A 743 4.25 4.48 30.36
N LYS A 744 5.48 4.50 30.85
CA LYS A 744 5.94 3.70 31.99
C LYS A 744 6.40 4.62 33.10
N ASN A 745 5.67 4.61 34.22
CA ASN A 745 5.94 5.45 35.38
C ASN A 745 6.10 6.94 35.02
N GLY A 746 5.21 7.49 34.18
CA GLY A 746 5.26 8.89 33.74
C GLY A 746 6.09 9.17 32.49
N ILE A 747 6.87 8.19 32.00
CA ILE A 747 7.81 8.37 30.89
C ILE A 747 7.31 7.64 29.65
N ASP A 748 7.06 8.41 28.58
CA ASP A 748 6.70 7.87 27.27
C ASP A 748 7.91 7.18 26.62
N THR A 749 7.82 5.86 26.44
CA THR A 749 8.91 5.03 25.94
C THR A 749 8.53 4.38 24.61
N LEU A 750 9.40 4.51 23.60
CA LEU A 750 9.27 3.79 22.34
C LEU A 750 9.44 2.28 22.53
N ILE A 751 8.53 1.50 21.97
CA ILE A 751 8.50 0.04 22.06
C ILE A 751 8.91 -0.56 20.72
N TYR A 752 9.99 -1.33 20.70
CA TYR A 752 10.60 -1.88 19.48
C TYR A 752 10.18 -3.32 19.20
N ASP A 753 9.07 -3.79 19.78
CA ASP A 753 8.57 -5.17 19.61
C ASP A 753 8.35 -5.54 18.13
N CYS A 754 8.05 -4.55 17.28
CA CYS A 754 7.97 -4.73 15.82
C CYS A 754 9.27 -5.22 15.17
N GLN A 755 10.43 -5.08 15.82
CA GLN A 755 11.71 -5.64 15.37
C GLN A 755 11.89 -7.11 15.75
N GLU A 756 11.17 -7.59 16.76
CA GLU A 756 11.23 -8.99 17.20
C GLU A 756 10.21 -9.88 16.47
N VAL A 757 9.19 -9.28 15.84
CA VAL A 757 8.14 -10.00 15.13
C VAL A 757 8.42 -10.05 13.63
N GLU A 758 8.64 -11.27 13.12
CA GLU A 758 8.95 -11.50 11.70
C GLU A 758 7.84 -10.94 10.79
N GLY A 759 8.24 -10.13 9.80
CA GLY A 759 7.35 -9.51 8.82
C GLY A 759 6.80 -8.13 9.16
N TRP A 760 7.06 -7.60 10.36
CA TRP A 760 6.58 -6.26 10.76
C TRP A 760 7.55 -5.13 10.39
N LEU A 761 8.77 -5.45 9.95
CA LEU A 761 9.71 -4.46 9.43
C LEU A 761 9.29 -4.02 8.02
N ASN A 762 8.69 -2.83 7.91
CA ASN A 762 8.33 -2.23 6.63
C ASN A 762 8.46 -0.69 6.66
N PRO A 763 8.51 -0.02 5.49
CA PRO A 763 8.75 1.42 5.40
C PRO A 763 7.65 2.25 6.04
N GLN A 764 6.38 1.84 5.93
CA GLN A 764 5.26 2.57 6.52
C GLN A 764 5.36 2.58 8.05
N ILE A 765 5.65 1.42 8.66
CA ILE A 765 5.85 1.30 10.11
C ILE A 765 7.10 2.07 10.54
N TYR A 766 8.22 1.93 9.83
CA TYR A 766 9.46 2.66 10.13
C TYR A 766 9.24 4.18 10.15
N ASN A 767 8.59 4.71 9.12
CA ASN A 767 8.31 6.15 9.01
C ASN A 767 7.36 6.62 10.13
N THR A 768 6.32 5.83 10.43
CA THR A 768 5.43 6.09 11.56
C THR A 768 6.21 6.12 12.89
N PHE A 769 7.14 5.20 13.09
CA PHE A 769 7.97 5.13 14.28
C PHE A 769 8.89 6.35 14.42
N LYS A 770 9.48 6.81 13.31
CA LYS A 770 10.31 8.01 13.23
C LYS A 770 9.49 9.28 13.51
N GLU A 771 8.28 9.37 12.95
CA GLU A 771 7.35 10.48 13.22
C GLU A 771 6.94 10.55 14.68
N ILE A 772 6.61 9.41 15.29
CA ILE A 772 6.32 9.31 16.71
C ILE A 772 7.51 9.74 17.56
N GLY A 773 8.72 9.23 17.25
CA GLY A 773 9.94 9.60 17.98
C GLY A 773 10.23 11.10 17.90
N ASN A 774 10.05 11.70 16.72
CA ASN A 774 10.18 13.15 16.53
C ASN A 774 9.12 13.93 17.32
N SER A 775 7.87 13.44 17.34
CA SER A 775 6.77 14.04 18.09
C SER A 775 7.03 14.01 19.60
N LEU A 776 7.54 12.89 20.12
CA LEU A 776 7.92 12.76 21.53
C LEU A 776 9.05 13.72 21.92
N ALA A 777 10.04 13.92 21.06
CA ALA A 777 11.18 14.79 21.34
C ALA A 777 10.81 16.29 21.45
N VAL A 778 9.66 16.69 20.88
CA VAL A 778 9.19 18.10 20.90
C VAL A 778 7.96 18.30 21.79
N HIS A 779 7.48 17.24 22.45
CA HIS A 779 6.26 17.31 23.25
C HIS A 779 6.59 17.76 24.67
N ASP A 780 6.00 18.88 25.10
CA ASP A 780 6.12 19.39 26.46
C ASP A 780 5.54 18.40 27.45
N THR A 781 6.35 17.94 28.40
CA THR A 781 5.95 16.89 29.35
C THR A 781 5.99 17.44 30.76
N GLU A 782 4.91 17.20 31.50
CA GLU A 782 4.77 17.53 32.92
C GLU A 782 4.63 16.22 33.71
N ILE A 783 5.50 16.03 34.73
CA ILE A 783 5.51 14.81 35.53
C ILE A 783 5.63 15.14 37.01
N ALA A 784 4.83 14.45 37.82
CA ALA A 784 4.85 14.50 39.26
C ALA A 784 5.17 13.11 39.84
N TYR A 785 5.98 13.06 40.89
CA TYR A 785 6.40 11.84 41.56
C TYR A 785 6.26 11.94 43.09
N GLN A 786 5.86 10.85 43.71
CA GLN A 786 6.01 10.60 45.14
C GLN A 786 7.28 9.81 45.40
N ILE A 787 8.15 10.31 46.29
CA ILE A 787 9.38 9.63 46.71
C ILE A 787 9.40 9.58 48.24
N GLY A 788 8.92 8.48 48.81
CA GLY A 788 8.74 8.37 50.27
C GLY A 788 7.71 9.37 50.82
N ASP A 789 8.17 10.30 51.66
CA ASP A 789 7.36 11.39 52.26
C ASP A 789 7.54 12.74 51.52
N GLN A 790 8.25 12.76 50.39
CA GLN A 790 8.52 13.95 49.58
C GLN A 790 7.87 13.83 48.20
N TYR A 791 7.75 14.97 47.53
CA TYR A 791 7.26 15.03 46.16
C TYR A 791 8.26 15.72 45.25
N PHE A 792 8.28 15.31 43.98
CA PHE A 792 9.18 15.83 42.96
C PHE A 792 8.39 16.11 41.68
N THR A 793 8.60 17.28 41.09
CA THR A 793 8.01 17.66 39.81
C THR A 793 9.10 18.02 38.82
N ILE A 794 8.87 17.71 37.56
CA ILE A 794 9.74 18.08 36.45
C ILE A 794 8.89 18.40 35.21
N GLN A 795 9.26 19.47 34.51
CA GLN A 795 8.57 19.93 33.31
C GLN A 795 9.56 20.43 32.24
N THR A 796 9.21 20.25 30.97
CA THR A 796 10.01 20.76 29.83
C THR A 796 9.92 22.29 29.74
N VAL A 797 11.04 22.96 29.52
CA VAL A 797 11.14 24.42 29.27
C VAL A 797 12.10 24.72 28.11
N GLU A 798 12.12 25.96 27.60
CA GLU A 798 12.89 26.36 26.40
C GLU A 798 14.40 25.98 26.48
N ASP A 799 15.00 26.10 27.67
CA ASP A 799 16.43 25.88 27.90
C ASP A 799 16.76 24.52 28.58
N GLY A 800 15.77 23.62 28.77
CA GLY A 800 15.98 22.32 29.40
C GLY A 800 14.79 21.84 30.23
N TYR A 801 14.99 21.63 31.54
CA TYR A 801 13.95 21.07 32.42
C TYR A 801 13.85 21.85 33.73
N ASP A 802 12.67 22.37 34.04
CA ASP A 802 12.38 23.00 35.33
C ASP A 802 11.90 21.94 36.31
N TYR A 803 12.50 21.91 37.50
CA TYR A 803 12.21 20.90 38.52
C TYR A 803 12.01 21.52 39.89
N THR A 804 11.21 20.86 40.73
CA THR A 804 10.98 21.31 42.11
C THR A 804 10.70 20.13 43.03
N PHE A 805 11.35 20.13 44.19
CA PHE A 805 11.12 19.23 45.31
C PHE A 805 10.24 19.89 46.38
N TYR A 806 9.31 19.11 46.93
CA TYR A 806 8.39 19.52 47.97
C TYR A 806 8.45 18.58 49.16
N ASP A 807 8.19 19.11 50.36
CA ASP A 807 7.98 18.30 51.56
C ASP A 807 6.57 17.68 51.59
N LYS A 808 6.30 16.90 52.64
CA LYS A 808 5.00 16.25 52.87
C LYS A 808 3.79 17.21 52.98
N ASP A 809 4.05 18.48 53.26
CA ASP A 809 3.05 19.54 53.45
C ASP A 809 2.99 20.44 52.18
N TYR A 810 3.55 19.96 51.06
CA TYR A 810 3.62 20.62 49.75
C TYR A 810 4.39 21.95 49.72
N LEU A 811 5.28 22.17 50.69
CA LEU A 811 6.15 23.34 50.71
C LEU A 811 7.43 23.08 49.93
N GLU A 812 7.81 24.03 49.09
CA GLU A 812 9.04 24.00 48.28
C GLU A 812 10.28 23.82 49.19
N LEU A 813 11.05 22.78 48.90
CA LEU A 813 12.34 22.49 49.54
C LEU A 813 13.50 23.00 48.71
N ASP A 814 13.49 22.69 47.42
CA ASP A 814 14.51 23.08 46.44
C ASP A 814 13.91 23.06 45.03
N GLY A 815 14.41 23.89 44.14
CA GLY A 815 13.94 23.99 42.77
C GLY A 815 14.93 24.72 41.87
N GLY A 816 14.88 24.41 40.58
CA GLY A 816 15.83 24.97 39.62
C GLY A 816 15.58 24.51 38.19
N VAL A 817 16.41 25.01 37.27
CA VAL A 817 16.39 24.63 35.87
C VAL A 817 17.64 23.83 35.56
N TYR A 818 17.44 22.64 35.00
CA TYR A 818 18.49 21.81 34.43
C TYR A 818 18.73 22.24 32.98
N ASP A 819 19.76 23.06 32.77
CA ASP A 819 20.08 23.73 31.51
C ASP A 819 20.81 22.81 30.49
N ASP A 820 20.15 21.73 30.06
CA ASP A 820 20.62 20.91 28.92
C ASP A 820 19.43 20.33 28.15
N PRO A 821 18.99 20.97 27.05
CA PRO A 821 17.88 20.48 26.24
C PRO A 821 18.29 19.32 25.31
N THR A 822 19.58 18.93 25.30
CA THR A 822 20.08 17.88 24.39
C THR A 822 19.96 16.48 24.98
N ILE A 823 19.76 16.37 26.29
CA ILE A 823 19.52 15.10 26.98
C ILE A 823 18.01 14.86 27.15
N SER A 824 17.63 13.60 27.33
CA SER A 824 16.23 13.23 27.57
C SER A 824 15.76 13.63 28.97
N ILE A 825 14.45 13.81 29.15
CA ILE A 825 13.85 14.08 30.47
C ILE A 825 14.19 12.99 31.50
N THR A 826 14.33 11.74 31.05
CA THR A 826 14.76 10.60 31.88
C THR A 826 16.17 10.80 32.39
N GLU A 827 17.12 11.13 31.51
CA GLU A 827 18.51 11.39 31.90
C GLU A 827 18.63 12.63 32.81
N ALA A 828 17.86 13.68 32.52
CA ALA A 828 17.81 14.87 33.37
C ALA A 828 17.31 14.53 34.78
N MET A 829 16.20 13.78 34.87
CA MET A 829 15.62 13.34 36.14
C MET A 829 16.56 12.41 36.92
N GLU A 830 17.23 11.45 36.27
CA GLU A 830 18.21 10.58 36.92
C GLU A 830 19.35 11.40 37.55
N ASN A 831 19.89 12.39 36.82
CA ASN A 831 20.93 13.28 37.33
C ASN A 831 20.44 14.13 38.52
N ILE A 832 19.24 14.72 38.41
CA ILE A 832 18.64 15.57 39.46
C ILE A 832 18.40 14.75 40.73
N LEU A 833 17.85 13.54 40.61
CA LEU A 833 17.58 12.66 41.74
C LEU A 833 18.88 12.12 42.38
N GLU A 834 19.89 11.78 41.57
CA GLU A 834 21.18 11.28 42.07
C GLU A 834 21.91 12.35 42.91
N ASP A 835 21.83 13.63 42.53
CA ASP A 835 22.41 14.75 43.28
C ASP A 835 21.79 14.89 44.69
N GLU A 836 20.49 14.60 44.83
CA GLU A 836 19.77 14.56 46.11
C GLU A 836 19.90 13.20 46.85
N GLY A 837 20.59 12.22 46.24
CA GLY A 837 20.75 10.88 46.79
C GLY A 837 19.47 10.03 46.77
N LEU A 838 18.55 10.37 45.87
CA LEU A 838 17.29 9.67 45.61
C LEU A 838 17.42 8.78 44.36
N SER A 839 16.52 7.82 44.21
CA SER A 839 16.46 6.93 43.04
C SER A 839 15.08 6.99 42.41
N ILE A 840 15.04 7.02 41.08
CA ILE A 840 13.80 6.93 40.31
C ILE A 840 13.07 5.59 40.53
N GLU A 841 13.79 4.54 40.91
CA GLU A 841 13.19 3.22 41.20
C GLU A 841 12.28 3.25 42.43
N ASP A 842 12.51 4.20 43.35
CA ASP A 842 11.69 4.41 44.55
C ASP A 842 10.57 5.43 44.32
N ALA A 843 10.49 6.02 43.12
CA ALA A 843 9.53 7.05 42.76
C ALA A 843 8.26 6.47 42.12
N SER A 844 7.09 6.87 42.63
CA SER A 844 5.79 6.54 42.03
C SER A 844 5.22 7.77 41.34
N VAL A 845 4.94 7.66 40.04
CA VAL A 845 4.26 8.74 39.31
C VAL A 845 2.89 9.06 39.94
N MET A 846 2.56 10.35 39.98
CA MET A 846 1.32 10.90 40.52
C MET A 846 0.57 11.71 39.47
N ASP A 847 -0.70 11.97 39.74
CA ASP A 847 -1.47 12.94 38.97
C ASP A 847 -0.91 14.35 39.20
N TYR A 848 -0.34 14.93 38.15
CA TYR A 848 0.28 16.26 38.19
C TYR A 848 -0.74 17.36 38.50
N GLU A 849 -1.94 17.32 37.90
CA GLU A 849 -2.97 18.33 38.14
C GLU A 849 -3.48 18.27 39.58
N GLU A 850 -3.70 17.06 40.11
CA GLU A 850 -4.09 16.86 41.51
C GLU A 850 -3.00 17.35 42.47
N MET A 851 -1.73 17.05 42.18
CA MET A 851 -0.59 17.53 42.98
C MET A 851 -0.46 19.06 42.93
N TYR A 852 -0.60 19.66 41.75
CA TYR A 852 -0.50 21.11 41.60
C TYR A 852 -1.59 21.84 42.37
N ALA A 853 -2.81 21.30 42.38
CA ALA A 853 -3.91 21.84 43.18
C ALA A 853 -3.61 21.82 44.69
N GLU A 854 -2.96 20.75 45.20
CA GLU A 854 -2.53 20.68 46.60
C GLU A 854 -1.38 21.67 46.91
N ILE A 855 -0.44 21.87 45.98
CA ILE A 855 0.62 22.88 46.11
C ILE A 855 0.02 24.29 46.16
N GLU A 856 -0.89 24.62 45.25
CA GLU A 856 -1.56 25.93 45.21
C GLU A 856 -2.32 26.18 46.52
N TYR A 857 -3.06 25.18 47.01
CA TYR A 857 -3.76 25.27 48.29
C TYR A 857 -2.80 25.49 49.48
N ALA A 858 -1.68 24.75 49.54
CA ALA A 858 -0.70 24.88 50.61
C ALA A 858 -0.01 26.26 50.61
N GLU A 859 0.32 26.79 49.43
CA GLU A 859 0.91 28.12 49.30
C GLU A 859 -0.12 29.23 49.60
N GLU A 860 -1.38 29.08 49.18
CA GLU A 860 -2.46 29.99 49.60
C GLU A 860 -2.63 30.02 51.13
N GLU A 861 -2.67 28.86 51.79
CA GLU A 861 -2.78 28.78 53.26
C GLU A 861 -1.58 29.47 53.94
N ARG A 862 -0.37 29.26 53.41
CA ARG A 862 0.85 29.89 53.91
C ARG A 862 0.81 31.41 53.71
N LEU A 863 0.41 31.90 52.55
CA LEU A 863 0.28 33.32 52.25
C LEU A 863 -0.79 33.97 53.14
N GLU A 864 -1.94 33.32 53.33
CA GLU A 864 -2.99 33.80 54.22
C GLU A 864 -2.48 33.88 55.66
N LYS A 865 -1.67 32.92 56.11
CA LYS A 865 -1.05 32.94 57.44
C LYS A 865 -0.01 34.05 57.59
N ILE A 866 0.82 34.28 56.57
CA ILE A 866 1.79 35.40 56.56
C ILE A 866 1.04 36.73 56.58
N GLN A 867 -0.02 36.85 55.77
CA GLN A 867 -0.87 38.03 55.69
C GLN A 867 -1.57 38.30 57.02
N PHE A 868 -2.15 37.27 57.64
CA PHE A 868 -2.74 37.31 58.97
C PHE A 868 -1.74 37.86 60.02
N GLU A 869 -0.51 37.34 60.05
CA GLU A 869 0.51 37.79 60.99
C GLU A 869 1.06 39.19 60.66
N ARG A 870 1.10 39.59 59.39
CA ARG A 870 1.54 40.92 58.93
C ARG A 870 0.51 42.00 59.24
N THR A 871 -0.76 41.77 58.89
CA THR A 871 -1.84 42.75 59.05
C THR A 871 -2.30 42.85 60.50
N CYS A 872 -2.34 41.72 61.23
CA CYS A 872 -2.70 41.66 62.64
C CYS A 872 -1.57 41.06 63.49
N PRO A 873 -0.44 41.77 63.71
CA PRO A 873 0.66 41.26 64.52
C PRO A 873 0.23 40.95 65.95
N LYS A 874 0.75 39.86 66.54
CA LYS A 874 0.46 39.45 67.93
C LYS A 874 0.65 40.60 68.94
N ALA A 875 1.63 41.47 68.69
CA ALA A 875 1.91 42.66 69.51
C ALA A 875 0.72 43.63 69.66
N PHE A 876 -0.22 43.66 68.71
CA PHE A 876 -1.43 44.50 68.85
C PHE A 876 -2.33 44.02 69.99
N PHE A 877 -2.24 42.75 70.36
CA PHE A 877 -3.14 42.12 71.31
C PHE A 877 -2.46 41.91 72.67
N ASP A 878 -1.21 42.35 72.83
CA ASP A 878 -0.48 42.29 74.09
C ASP A 878 -1.24 43.01 75.21
N GLY A 879 -1.47 42.29 76.31
CA GLY A 879 -2.19 42.80 77.48
C GLY A 879 -3.72 42.81 77.37
N TYR A 880 -4.30 42.31 76.27
CA TYR A 880 -5.75 42.15 76.13
C TYR A 880 -6.25 40.97 76.96
N ASP A 881 -7.28 41.21 77.77
CA ASP A 881 -7.99 40.19 78.54
C ASP A 881 -9.49 40.24 78.22
N ARG A 882 -10.02 39.18 77.60
CA ARG A 882 -11.42 39.13 77.14
C ARG A 882 -12.41 39.25 78.30
N GLU A 883 -12.14 38.63 79.44
CA GLU A 883 -13.05 38.64 80.59
C GLU A 883 -13.18 40.04 81.22
N ALA A 884 -12.06 40.77 81.33
CA ALA A 884 -12.07 42.18 81.74
C ALA A 884 -12.75 43.06 80.68
N ALA A 885 -12.41 42.86 79.41
CA ALA A 885 -12.91 43.65 78.29
C ALA A 885 -14.43 43.48 78.08
N LEU A 886 -15.00 42.30 78.32
CA LEU A 886 -16.45 42.06 78.30
C LEU A 886 -17.23 42.90 79.31
N LYS A 887 -16.62 43.25 80.44
CA LYS A 887 -17.27 44.08 81.48
C LYS A 887 -17.24 45.56 81.13
N SER A 888 -16.18 46.00 80.46
CA SER A 888 -15.97 47.41 80.07
C SER A 888 -16.34 47.72 78.62
N TYR A 889 -16.63 46.68 77.82
CA TYR A 889 -16.70 46.70 76.36
C TYR A 889 -15.47 47.35 75.70
N GLU A 890 -14.31 47.33 76.37
CA GLU A 890 -13.05 47.87 75.80
C GLU A 890 -12.59 46.99 74.63
N GLY A 891 -12.32 47.63 73.50
CA GLY A 891 -11.92 46.94 72.28
C GLY A 891 -10.43 47.10 71.98
N ILE A 892 -10.03 46.56 70.84
CA ILE A 892 -8.76 46.93 70.20
C ILE A 892 -9.09 47.78 68.99
N THR A 893 -8.45 48.95 68.93
CA THR A 893 -8.58 49.88 67.82
C THR A 893 -7.27 49.97 67.04
N VAL A 894 -7.37 49.91 65.72
CA VAL A 894 -6.27 50.21 64.80
C VAL A 894 -6.63 51.34 63.87
N GLN A 895 -5.61 52.01 63.36
CA GLN A 895 -5.73 52.99 62.28
C GLN A 895 -5.06 52.46 61.01
N PHE A 896 -5.73 52.63 59.87
CA PHE A 896 -5.18 52.30 58.56
C PHE A 896 -4.17 53.37 58.12
N LYS A 897 -2.93 52.98 57.79
CA LYS A 897 -1.84 53.94 57.53
C LYS A 897 -2.10 54.87 56.35
N MET A 898 -2.65 54.32 55.25
CA MET A 898 -2.85 55.09 54.01
C MET A 898 -4.13 55.92 54.04
N SER A 899 -5.23 55.33 54.48
CA SER A 899 -6.55 55.95 54.44
C SER A 899 -6.91 56.66 55.75
N GLY A 900 -6.11 56.58 56.82
CA GLY A 900 -6.37 57.25 58.10
C GLY A 900 -7.65 56.82 58.83
N MET A 901 -8.44 55.91 58.25
CA MET A 901 -9.64 55.31 58.83
C MET A 901 -9.30 54.44 60.04
N TYR A 902 -10.29 54.12 60.85
CA TYR A 902 -10.12 53.31 62.06
C TYR A 902 -10.98 52.05 62.00
N LEU A 903 -10.48 50.96 62.58
CA LEU A 903 -11.25 49.75 62.86
C LEU A 903 -11.14 49.46 64.35
N THR A 904 -12.29 49.32 65.01
CA THR A 904 -12.39 48.90 66.41
C THR A 904 -13.07 47.54 66.48
N VAL A 905 -12.50 46.61 67.23
CA VAL A 905 -13.09 45.29 67.51
C VAL A 905 -13.31 45.17 69.01
N GLN A 906 -14.56 45.01 69.43
CA GLN A 906 -14.98 44.92 70.84
C GLN A 906 -15.58 43.55 71.15
N PRO A 907 -15.40 43.03 72.37
CA PRO A 907 -16.02 41.77 72.78
C PRO A 907 -17.53 41.93 73.04
N THR A 908 -18.31 40.91 72.71
CA THR A 908 -19.72 40.76 73.09
C THR A 908 -19.97 39.37 73.72
N GLU A 909 -21.13 39.16 74.33
CA GLU A 909 -21.50 37.84 74.89
C GLU A 909 -21.52 36.75 73.80
N GLU A 910 -21.93 37.10 72.58
CA GLU A 910 -22.05 36.19 71.45
C GLU A 910 -20.77 36.06 70.61
N GLY A 911 -19.73 36.86 70.86
CA GLY A 911 -18.48 36.82 70.11
C GLY A 911 -17.75 38.16 70.18
N TYR A 912 -17.62 38.81 69.03
CA TYR A 912 -17.09 40.15 68.89
C TYR A 912 -17.99 40.99 67.98
N LYS A 913 -17.87 42.31 68.06
CA LYS A 913 -18.48 43.27 67.14
C LYS A 913 -17.38 44.18 66.64
N TYR A 914 -17.32 44.43 65.34
CA TYR A 914 -16.37 45.38 64.77
C TYR A 914 -17.08 46.61 64.23
N LEU A 915 -16.36 47.73 64.18
CA LEU A 915 -16.84 49.03 63.73
C LEU A 915 -15.73 49.71 62.92
N VAL A 916 -16.04 50.18 61.73
CA VAL A 916 -15.15 50.93 60.86
C VAL A 916 -15.55 52.40 60.89
N TYR A 917 -14.58 53.27 61.09
CA TYR A 917 -14.76 54.73 61.09
C TYR A 917 -13.92 55.39 60.00
N ASP A 918 -14.45 56.44 59.37
CA ASP A 918 -13.68 57.27 58.45
C ASP A 918 -12.62 58.12 59.17
N GLN A 919 -11.85 58.92 58.40
CA GLN A 919 -10.85 59.84 58.96
C GLN A 919 -11.48 60.94 59.84
N GLU A 920 -12.76 61.25 59.64
CA GLU A 920 -13.52 62.26 60.36
C GLU A 920 -14.22 61.69 61.61
N LEU A 921 -14.03 60.40 61.91
CA LEU A 921 -14.62 59.65 63.02
C LEU A 921 -16.11 59.34 62.85
N HIS A 922 -16.64 59.35 61.63
CA HIS A 922 -17.97 58.81 61.34
C HIS A 922 -17.90 57.30 61.19
N GLU A 923 -18.82 56.60 61.86
CA GLU A 923 -19.02 55.17 61.65
C GLU A 923 -19.57 54.94 60.24
N ILE A 924 -18.91 54.06 59.48
CA ILE A 924 -19.27 53.74 58.10
C ILE A 924 -19.90 52.35 58.01
N SER A 925 -19.37 51.40 58.78
CA SER A 925 -19.84 50.02 58.80
C SER A 925 -19.54 49.35 60.14
N GLY A 926 -20.21 48.24 60.41
CA GLY A 926 -19.96 47.40 61.55
C GLY A 926 -20.93 46.24 61.63
N ASP A 927 -20.43 45.10 62.12
CA ASP A 927 -21.22 43.88 62.25
C ASP A 927 -20.66 42.99 63.37
N ALA A 928 -21.40 41.94 63.73
CA ALA A 928 -20.89 40.88 64.58
C ALA A 928 -19.85 40.04 63.81
N CYS A 929 -18.78 39.63 64.50
CA CYS A 929 -17.74 38.79 63.92
C CYS A 929 -17.20 37.78 64.93
N GLY A 930 -16.83 36.59 64.43
CA GLY A 930 -16.23 35.54 65.24
C GLY A 930 -17.15 34.97 66.33
N ASN A 931 -16.64 33.98 67.03
CA ASN A 931 -17.31 33.29 68.13
C ASN A 931 -16.66 33.65 69.47
N PRO A 932 -17.30 33.34 70.62
CA PRO A 932 -16.74 33.65 71.94
C PRO A 932 -15.38 33.00 72.23
N GLU A 933 -15.10 31.86 71.59
CA GLU A 933 -13.87 31.08 71.70
C GLU A 933 -12.73 31.57 70.77
N ASP A 934 -13.05 32.46 69.82
CA ASP A 934 -12.03 33.00 68.91
C ASP A 934 -11.13 33.98 69.65
N SER A 935 -9.85 34.00 69.30
CA SER A 935 -8.96 35.07 69.78
C SER A 935 -9.36 36.39 69.11
N ILE A 936 -9.21 37.50 69.83
CA ILE A 936 -9.47 38.83 69.27
C ILE A 936 -8.60 39.12 68.03
N GLN A 937 -7.42 38.48 67.92
CA GLN A 937 -6.57 38.54 66.72
C GLN A 937 -7.27 37.91 65.50
N LYS A 938 -7.85 36.72 65.65
CA LYS A 938 -8.63 36.07 64.59
C LYS A 938 -9.89 36.87 64.25
N ALA A 939 -10.60 37.35 65.26
CA ALA A 939 -11.81 38.18 65.06
C ALA A 939 -11.48 39.47 64.30
N MET A 940 -10.35 40.11 64.61
CA MET A 940 -9.92 41.33 63.93
C MET A 940 -9.52 41.08 62.47
N TYR A 941 -8.79 40.01 62.16
CA TYR A 941 -8.49 39.68 60.77
C TYR A 941 -9.74 39.30 59.98
N ALA A 942 -10.66 38.54 60.58
CA ALA A 942 -11.95 38.24 59.97
C ALA A 942 -12.77 39.52 59.68
N SER A 943 -12.71 40.51 60.58
CA SER A 943 -13.35 41.82 60.38
C SER A 943 -12.77 42.55 59.17
N LEU A 944 -11.45 42.54 59.01
CA LEU A 944 -10.77 43.14 57.86
C LEU A 944 -11.15 42.42 56.55
N LYS A 945 -11.19 41.09 56.56
CA LYS A 945 -11.59 40.27 55.40
C LYS A 945 -13.04 40.51 54.99
N ASN A 946 -13.94 40.65 55.96
CA ASN A 946 -15.36 40.98 55.70
C ASN A 946 -15.53 42.33 55.00
N GLU A 947 -14.64 43.28 55.26
CA GLU A 947 -14.63 44.61 54.67
C GLU A 947 -13.80 44.71 53.38
N GLY A 948 -13.13 43.62 52.96
CA GLY A 948 -12.20 43.62 51.82
C GLY A 948 -10.94 44.46 52.07
N LEU A 949 -10.47 44.51 53.32
CA LEU A 949 -9.36 45.33 53.81
C LEU A 949 -8.22 44.49 54.44
N GLU A 950 -8.15 43.19 54.13
CA GLU A 950 -7.13 42.24 54.62
C GLU A 950 -5.68 42.63 54.25
N ASP A 951 -5.51 43.43 53.21
CA ASP A 951 -4.22 43.94 52.70
C ASP A 951 -3.80 45.29 53.27
N VAL A 952 -4.62 45.92 54.10
CA VAL A 952 -4.35 47.28 54.59
C VAL A 952 -3.39 47.27 55.78
N GLU A 953 -2.27 47.98 55.65
CA GLU A 953 -1.36 48.17 56.78
C GLU A 953 -2.02 48.95 57.92
N CYS A 954 -2.09 48.31 59.09
CA CYS A 954 -2.70 48.84 60.31
C CYS A 954 -1.63 49.27 61.33
N VAL A 955 -1.98 50.21 62.20
CA VAL A 955 -1.20 50.56 63.40
C VAL A 955 -2.13 50.58 64.60
N LYS A 956 -1.76 49.89 65.68
CA LYS A 956 -2.49 49.96 66.95
C LYS A 956 -2.50 51.38 67.50
N VAL A 957 -3.68 51.84 67.88
CA VAL A 957 -3.89 53.10 68.60
C VAL A 957 -4.43 52.80 70.00
N ASP A 958 -4.31 53.76 70.92
CA ASP A 958 -4.91 53.62 72.23
C ASP A 958 -6.43 53.68 72.12
N ASP A 959 -7.10 52.58 72.45
CA ASP A 959 -8.56 52.46 72.33
C ASP A 959 -9.29 53.49 73.19
N ARG A 960 -8.80 53.79 74.40
CA ARG A 960 -9.44 54.76 75.29
C ARG A 960 -9.34 56.17 74.72
N GLU A 961 -8.17 56.57 74.24
CA GLU A 961 -8.00 57.87 73.58
C GLU A 961 -8.86 57.98 72.31
N PHE A 962 -8.95 56.90 71.52
CA PHE A 962 -9.82 56.86 70.35
C PHE A 962 -11.30 57.03 70.74
N ARG A 963 -11.77 56.30 71.75
CA ARG A 963 -13.14 56.43 72.26
C ARG A 963 -13.43 57.84 72.75
N ASP A 964 -12.52 58.46 73.48
CA ASP A 964 -12.69 59.83 73.95
C ASP A 964 -12.81 60.82 72.76
N LYS A 965 -12.07 60.58 71.67
CA LYS A 965 -12.20 61.36 70.42
C LYS A 965 -13.56 61.15 69.75
N VAL A 966 -14.01 59.92 69.57
CA VAL A 966 -15.32 59.60 68.98
C VAL A 966 -16.47 60.18 69.81
N ILE A 967 -16.39 60.07 71.14
CA ILE A 967 -17.39 60.66 72.07
C ILE A 967 -17.34 62.19 72.02
N SER A 968 -16.17 62.79 71.88
CA SER A 968 -16.05 64.26 71.77
C SER A 968 -16.58 64.76 70.44
N HIS A 969 -16.25 64.08 69.34
CA HIS A 969 -16.74 64.39 68.00
C HIS A 969 -18.27 64.29 67.93
N SER A 970 -18.86 63.21 68.44
CA SER A 970 -20.33 63.08 68.49
C SER A 970 -21.01 64.20 69.28
N LYS A 971 -20.40 64.70 70.36
CA LYS A 971 -20.88 65.89 71.09
C LYS A 971 -20.79 67.18 70.26
N GLU A 972 -19.77 67.32 69.42
CA GLU A 972 -19.59 68.48 68.53
C GLU A 972 -20.58 68.46 67.37
N VAL A 973 -20.78 67.31 66.72
CA VAL A 973 -21.81 67.11 65.68
C VAL A 973 -23.22 67.41 66.23
N LEU A 974 -23.48 67.01 67.48
CA LEU A 974 -24.72 67.36 68.16
C LEU A 974 -24.85 68.87 68.40
N ALA A 975 -23.77 69.55 68.80
CA ALA A 975 -23.77 70.99 69.05
C ALA A 975 -23.88 71.84 67.77
N SER A 976 -23.44 71.32 66.62
CA SER A 976 -23.56 71.98 65.32
C SER A 976 -24.99 71.95 64.74
N GLY A 977 -25.86 71.10 65.30
CA GLY A 977 -27.27 70.99 64.92
C GLY A 977 -27.53 70.04 63.75
N ASP A 978 -26.63 69.09 63.47
CA ASP A 978 -26.82 68.09 62.41
C ASP A 978 -27.93 67.08 62.79
N VAL A 979 -28.99 67.01 61.97
CA VAL A 979 -30.25 66.32 62.29
C VAL A 979 -30.26 64.91 61.71
N ARG A 980 -29.49 64.00 62.32
CA ARG A 980 -29.52 62.56 61.98
C ARG A 980 -30.59 61.81 62.80
N PHE A 981 -31.06 60.64 62.34
CA PHE A 981 -32.13 59.91 63.02
C PHE A 981 -31.65 59.29 64.35
N THR A 982 -30.43 58.76 64.39
CA THR A 982 -29.71 58.29 65.58
C THR A 982 -28.32 58.96 65.64
N SER A 983 -27.56 58.66 66.69
CA SER A 983 -26.18 59.09 66.91
C SER A 983 -25.17 58.29 66.09
N GLU A 984 -25.61 57.22 65.41
CA GLU A 984 -24.78 56.36 64.54
C GLU A 984 -23.50 55.88 65.25
N LEU A 985 -23.61 55.62 66.56
CA LEU A 985 -22.57 55.04 67.39
C LEU A 985 -22.96 53.60 67.73
N GLY A 986 -22.51 52.66 66.91
CA GLY A 986 -22.71 51.21 67.01
C GLY A 986 -21.83 50.53 68.07
N ARG A 987 -21.11 51.31 68.89
CA ARG A 987 -20.26 50.81 69.98
C ARG A 987 -21.07 50.44 71.22
N CYS A 988 -20.78 49.27 71.79
CA CYS A 988 -21.42 48.79 73.01
C CYS A 988 -20.88 49.55 74.23
N GLU A 989 -21.77 49.90 75.15
CA GLU A 989 -21.40 50.68 76.33
C GLU A 989 -21.88 49.99 77.62
N THR A 990 -21.00 49.90 78.61
CA THR A 990 -21.34 49.32 79.92
C THR A 990 -22.51 50.05 80.59
N ALA A 991 -22.56 51.38 80.47
CA ALA A 991 -23.64 52.19 81.03
C ALA A 991 -25.01 51.90 80.39
N LEU A 992 -24.99 51.33 79.18
CA LEU A 992 -26.16 50.97 78.37
C LEU A 992 -26.43 49.47 78.40
N ASN A 993 -25.87 48.76 79.40
CA ASN A 993 -26.02 47.31 79.56
C ASN A 993 -25.60 46.50 78.32
N GLY A 994 -24.58 46.96 77.60
CA GLY A 994 -24.04 46.28 76.41
C GLY A 994 -24.73 46.61 75.10
N MET A 995 -25.83 47.36 75.12
CA MET A 995 -26.41 47.94 73.91
C MET A 995 -25.58 49.10 73.42
N ASP A 996 -25.65 49.36 72.11
CA ASP A 996 -25.10 50.58 71.54
C ASP A 996 -26.11 51.74 71.59
N ARG A 997 -25.62 52.95 71.35
CA ARG A 997 -26.48 54.15 71.45
C ARG A 997 -27.51 54.18 70.34
N ALA A 998 -27.18 53.72 69.15
CA ALA A 998 -28.09 53.72 68.02
C ALA A 998 -29.27 52.77 68.25
N GLU A 999 -29.02 51.58 68.79
CA GLU A 999 -30.02 50.60 69.21
C GLU A 999 -30.98 51.20 70.25
N ILE A 1000 -30.44 51.82 71.31
CA ILE A 1000 -31.28 52.45 72.35
C ILE A 1000 -32.07 53.63 71.79
N GLU A 1001 -31.45 54.48 70.97
CA GLU A 1001 -32.15 55.61 70.36
C GLU A 1001 -33.24 55.14 69.40
N TYR A 1002 -32.99 54.06 68.66
CA TYR A 1002 -33.97 53.44 67.79
C TYR A 1002 -35.14 52.86 68.58
N GLU A 1003 -34.88 52.12 69.66
CA GLU A 1003 -35.92 51.62 70.56
C GLU A 1003 -36.72 52.76 71.18
N VAL A 1004 -36.05 53.83 71.61
CA VAL A 1004 -36.71 55.03 72.15
C VAL A 1004 -37.56 55.72 71.09
N LEU A 1005 -37.09 55.83 69.84
CA LEU A 1005 -37.88 56.40 68.74
C LEU A 1005 -39.08 55.54 68.41
N PHE A 1006 -38.89 54.23 68.35
CA PHE A 1006 -39.98 53.28 68.10
C PHE A 1006 -41.03 53.36 69.21
N HIS A 1007 -40.59 53.40 70.47
CA HIS A 1007 -41.46 53.59 71.62
C HIS A 1007 -42.18 54.94 71.58
N ALA A 1008 -41.47 56.03 71.31
CA ALA A 1008 -42.06 57.37 71.20
C ALA A 1008 -43.08 57.47 70.06
N ARG A 1009 -42.81 56.80 68.92
CA ARG A 1009 -43.75 56.71 67.80
C ARG A 1009 -45.00 55.95 68.19
N ALA A 1010 -44.86 54.80 68.85
CA ALA A 1010 -46.00 54.04 69.36
C ALA A 1010 -46.86 54.88 70.32
N VAL A 1011 -46.23 55.67 71.20
CA VAL A 1011 -46.94 56.59 72.11
C VAL A 1011 -47.66 57.71 71.34
N LEU A 1012 -47.05 58.28 70.30
CA LEU A 1012 -47.70 59.31 69.47
C LEU A 1012 -48.90 58.77 68.70
N GLU A 1013 -48.81 57.55 68.17
CA GLU A 1013 -49.91 56.85 67.50
C GLU A 1013 -51.06 56.55 68.50
N GLU A 1014 -50.76 56.14 69.73
CA GLU A 1014 -51.78 55.98 70.79
C GLU A 1014 -52.48 57.30 71.15
N MET A 1015 -51.77 58.42 71.05
CA MET A 1015 -52.30 59.76 71.34
C MET A 1015 -53.03 60.42 70.14
N GLY A 1016 -52.98 59.82 68.94
CA GLY A 1016 -53.56 60.37 67.71
C GLY A 1016 -52.81 61.58 67.14
N LEU A 1017 -51.53 61.74 67.48
CA LEU A 1017 -50.68 62.88 67.09
C LEU A 1017 -49.66 62.53 66.01
N GLU A 1018 -49.73 61.34 65.42
CA GLU A 1018 -48.77 60.81 64.44
C GLU A 1018 -48.65 61.65 63.16
N ASN A 1019 -49.68 62.46 62.84
CA ASN A 1019 -49.69 63.38 61.70
C ASN A 1019 -49.39 64.83 62.08
N GLU A 1020 -49.29 65.15 63.38
CA GLU A 1020 -49.05 66.50 63.90
C GLU A 1020 -47.63 66.69 64.44
N VAL A 1021 -47.01 65.61 64.92
CA VAL A 1021 -45.66 65.63 65.50
C VAL A 1021 -44.74 64.72 64.69
N THR A 1022 -43.69 65.31 64.10
CA THR A 1022 -42.63 64.54 63.42
C THR A 1022 -41.47 64.31 64.40
N LEU A 1023 -41.18 63.05 64.69
CA LEU A 1023 -39.96 62.67 65.40
C LEU A 1023 -38.77 62.81 64.45
N ILE A 1024 -37.86 63.74 64.78
CA ILE A 1024 -36.66 64.02 63.98
C ILE A 1024 -35.47 63.12 64.36
N GLY A 1025 -35.49 62.51 65.54
CA GLY A 1025 -34.46 61.60 66.05
C GLY A 1025 -34.48 61.51 67.58
N ALA A 1026 -33.76 60.54 68.14
CA ALA A 1026 -33.50 60.42 69.58
C ALA A 1026 -32.00 60.51 69.83
N ARG A 1027 -31.63 60.95 71.03
CA ARG A 1027 -30.24 61.17 71.43
C ARG A 1027 -29.96 60.70 72.86
N VAL A 1028 -28.94 59.87 73.00
CA VAL A 1028 -28.35 59.47 74.29
C VAL A 1028 -27.21 60.43 74.61
N HIS A 1029 -27.40 61.25 75.65
CA HIS A 1029 -26.48 62.34 76.00
C HIS A 1029 -25.29 61.93 76.89
N GLY A 1030 -25.16 60.64 77.22
CA GLY A 1030 -24.02 60.14 77.97
C GLY A 1030 -24.11 58.67 78.34
N SER A 1031 -22.92 58.11 78.60
CA SER A 1031 -22.63 56.79 79.14
C SER A 1031 -21.52 56.90 80.17
#